data_AF-A0A2V7YNU7-F1
#
_entry.id   AF-A0A2V7YNU7-F1
#
_cell.length_a   1.000
_cell.length_b   1.000
_cell.length_c   1.000
_cell.angle_alpha   90.00
_cell.angle_beta   90.00
_cell.angle_gamma   90.00
#
_symmetry.space_group_name_H-M   'P 1'
#
loop_
_entity.id
_entity.type
_entity.pdbx_description
1 polymer ?
#
loop_
_entity_poly.entity_id
_entity_poly.type
_entity_poly.pdbx_seq_one_letter_code
_entity_poly.pdbx_strand_id
1 'polypeptide(L)'
;MSQFSKAVILLLALAAAACRGRNNVPHSSTTPVVLISIDTLRSDHLPAYGYKGVATPNLEALRNDSILYERAYSHVPLTLPSHVSILTGMLPADNGVHDNVGFRVGDSLPMLQELLKKNGYATGAAVSAFVLRKETGIARGFDFYNDEVDPLGNDRMIGRVQRDGRETLHALEKWLDDRTGKPFFAFLHLYEPHTPYMPPEPYFSRYANHYDGEIAYADSIVGELIDDLKQKGVYDEALIILLSDHGEGLGDHGEQEHAIFVYREELQVPLMVKLPHQAKAGMTIGTPVQLVDVFPTILDCTATPAPKAGRRVGQSLLAFLNGGPQRQIYSESYYARFHFGWSDLHSLIEGNNHFIRAPQPELYDLAGDPAEKHNAIEQNRRAYVRLRDAIEPYVRETAAPANVDPEDAAKFAALGYVGSTAAVKPGQVLPDPKSSLGVYQDIRQAFTWYRNGKEDDALRLTSQLLASNAQISDLWDLKFKILDKMGRKRDAIQAAKDGLRLVPNEGALLLDVAKGSLDIGDLDTAQQHAELAVNNLPSKAHEILAHVWSRRGDMNRSEAEAKLSLQTSNDPTAPLMQLAAIEKDRGHLDRALDYLNRGVERENGHITKAHEGLHLSRGDLLARLGRNSEAENDFRLEIANFPSSTNAYASLILLLASQQRLDEATKLVFDLIKAAPAAHSYVTVSETLKAVGDDRGALYWAYQGLQKYPNDSELHGLSRRLTHAKLN
;
A
#
# COMPACT_ATOMS: atom_id res chain seq x y z
N MET A 1 -7.79 18.23 -69.16
CA MET A 1 -8.41 18.72 -67.90
C MET A 1 -8.54 20.24 -67.99
N SER A 2 -9.77 20.76 -67.91
CA SER A 2 -10.09 22.18 -68.17
C SER A 2 -9.58 23.09 -67.05
N GLN A 3 -9.46 24.39 -67.32
CA GLN A 3 -9.11 25.40 -66.31
C GLN A 3 -10.01 25.34 -65.06
N PHE A 4 -11.25 24.86 -65.22
CA PHE A 4 -12.20 24.64 -64.13
C PHE A 4 -11.72 23.56 -63.14
N SER A 5 -11.10 22.48 -63.62
CA SER A 5 -10.55 21.42 -62.77
C SER A 5 -9.36 21.90 -61.94
N LYS A 6 -8.56 22.84 -62.47
CA LYS A 6 -7.41 23.41 -61.74
C LYS A 6 -7.86 24.37 -60.63
N ALA A 7 -8.90 25.16 -60.86
CA ALA A 7 -9.46 26.05 -59.84
C ALA A 7 -10.11 25.29 -58.67
N VAL A 8 -10.81 24.20 -58.95
CA VAL A 8 -11.42 23.33 -57.92
C VAL A 8 -10.35 22.61 -57.09
N ILE A 9 -9.27 22.13 -57.72
CA ILE A 9 -8.14 21.52 -57.00
C ILE A 9 -7.42 22.56 -56.13
N LEU A 10 -7.27 23.80 -56.60
CA LEU A 10 -6.64 24.87 -55.83
C LEU A 10 -7.51 25.31 -54.64
N LEU A 11 -8.84 25.38 -54.80
CA LEU A 11 -9.80 25.66 -53.73
C LEU A 11 -9.87 24.52 -52.70
N LEU A 12 -9.79 23.26 -53.13
CA LEU A 12 -9.69 22.12 -52.22
C LEU A 12 -8.35 22.09 -51.48
N ALA A 13 -7.24 22.47 -52.14
CA ALA A 13 -5.93 22.60 -51.50
C ALA A 13 -5.87 23.76 -50.51
N LEU A 14 -6.52 24.90 -50.82
CA LEU A 14 -6.64 26.05 -49.91
C LEU A 14 -7.61 25.77 -48.74
N ALA A 15 -8.68 25.01 -48.95
CA ALA A 15 -9.56 24.55 -47.88
C ALA A 15 -8.86 23.50 -46.98
N ALA A 16 -8.04 22.60 -47.56
CA ALA A 16 -7.19 21.69 -46.80
C ALA A 16 -6.06 22.41 -46.04
N ALA A 17 -5.54 23.52 -46.58
CA ALA A 17 -4.56 24.38 -45.91
C ALA A 17 -5.21 25.26 -44.82
N ALA A 18 -6.43 25.74 -45.02
CA ALA A 18 -7.20 26.50 -44.03
C ALA A 18 -7.70 25.62 -42.87
N CYS A 19 -8.00 24.34 -43.12
CA CYS A 19 -8.25 23.33 -42.08
C CYS A 19 -6.95 22.81 -41.42
N ARG A 20 -5.77 23.13 -41.96
CA ARG A 20 -4.45 22.86 -41.37
C ARG A 20 -3.95 23.97 -40.44
N GLY A 21 -4.73 25.02 -40.20
CA GLY A 21 -4.52 25.93 -39.06
C GLY A 21 -4.81 25.29 -37.69
N ARG A 22 -4.70 23.95 -37.57
CA ARG A 22 -4.94 23.20 -36.34
C ARG A 22 -3.73 23.34 -35.43
N ASN A 23 -3.86 24.17 -34.40
CA ASN A 23 -3.10 24.17 -33.15
C ASN A 23 -1.60 23.84 -33.30
N ASN A 24 -0.77 24.85 -33.60
CA ASN A 24 0.69 24.77 -33.51
C ASN A 24 1.13 24.55 -32.04
N VAL A 25 0.98 23.33 -31.53
CA VAL A 25 1.73 22.86 -30.37
C VAL A 25 2.95 22.13 -30.93
N PRO A 26 4.19 22.53 -30.58
CA PRO A 26 5.38 21.86 -31.08
C PRO A 26 5.37 20.37 -30.69
N HIS A 27 5.50 19.50 -31.67
CA HIS A 27 5.76 18.07 -31.47
C HIS A 27 7.26 17.85 -31.59
N SER A 28 7.92 17.42 -30.51
CA SER A 28 9.36 17.16 -30.54
C SER A 28 9.72 15.88 -29.80
N SER A 29 10.60 15.07 -30.38
CA SER A 29 11.18 13.91 -29.71
C SER A 29 12.19 14.29 -28.61
N THR A 30 12.43 15.58 -28.39
CA THR A 30 13.35 16.08 -27.36
C THR A 30 12.66 16.76 -26.17
N THR A 31 11.33 16.85 -26.16
CA THR A 31 10.56 17.54 -25.10
C THR A 31 10.67 16.78 -23.78
N PRO A 32 11.27 17.35 -22.71
CA PRO A 32 11.22 16.73 -21.39
C PRO A 32 9.77 16.59 -20.91
N VAL A 33 9.44 15.47 -20.26
CA VAL A 33 8.10 15.21 -19.73
C VAL A 33 8.19 15.03 -18.23
N VAL A 34 7.40 15.79 -17.49
CA VAL A 34 7.23 15.66 -16.04
C VAL A 34 5.76 15.39 -15.76
N LEU A 35 5.47 14.22 -15.19
CA LEU A 35 4.15 13.84 -14.71
C LEU A 35 4.15 13.90 -13.18
N ILE A 36 3.31 14.77 -12.62
CA ILE A 36 3.11 14.94 -11.18
C ILE A 36 1.72 14.39 -10.86
N SER A 37 1.68 13.34 -10.05
CA SER A 37 0.44 12.78 -9.49
C SER A 37 0.40 13.04 -7.99
N ILE A 38 -0.72 13.57 -7.51
CA ILE A 38 -0.95 13.87 -6.08
C ILE A 38 -2.11 12.99 -5.63
N ASP A 39 -1.86 12.00 -4.79
CA ASP A 39 -2.83 10.97 -4.39
C ASP A 39 -4.06 11.60 -3.70
N THR A 40 -5.27 11.13 -4.02
CA THR A 40 -6.56 11.55 -3.40
C THR A 40 -6.92 13.05 -3.50
N LEU A 41 -6.21 13.86 -4.28
CA LEU A 41 -6.45 15.32 -4.34
C LEU A 41 -7.77 15.65 -5.05
N ARG A 42 -8.71 16.22 -4.29
CA ARG A 42 -10.00 16.70 -4.78
C ARG A 42 -9.88 18.01 -5.58
N SER A 43 -10.52 18.07 -6.75
CA SER A 43 -10.54 19.30 -7.55
C SER A 43 -11.27 20.45 -6.85
N ASP A 44 -12.36 20.17 -6.14
CA ASP A 44 -13.19 21.16 -5.43
C ASP A 44 -12.58 21.68 -4.11
N HIS A 45 -11.38 21.19 -3.74
CA HIS A 45 -10.56 21.71 -2.64
C HIS A 45 -9.39 22.60 -3.10
N LEU A 46 -9.36 23.02 -4.37
CA LEU A 46 -8.29 23.86 -4.90
C LEU A 46 -8.76 25.29 -5.26
N PRO A 47 -7.97 26.33 -4.94
CA PRO A 47 -8.20 27.70 -5.42
C PRO A 47 -8.38 27.82 -6.94
N ALA A 48 -7.68 26.98 -7.72
CA ALA A 48 -7.82 26.92 -9.17
C ALA A 48 -9.25 26.55 -9.64
N TYR A 49 -10.05 25.94 -8.76
CA TYR A 49 -11.46 25.56 -8.97
C TYR A 49 -12.42 26.40 -8.11
N GLY A 50 -11.93 27.46 -7.46
CA GLY A 50 -12.73 28.42 -6.69
C GLY A 50 -12.82 28.14 -5.18
N TYR A 51 -12.14 27.10 -4.67
CA TYR A 51 -12.08 26.84 -3.24
C TYR A 51 -11.25 27.90 -2.49
N LYS A 52 -11.57 28.14 -1.21
CA LYS A 52 -10.94 29.20 -0.41
C LYS A 52 -10.39 28.73 0.95
N GLY A 53 -10.52 27.44 1.26
CA GLY A 53 -10.09 26.87 2.55
C GLY A 53 -8.57 26.66 2.66
N VAL A 54 -7.88 26.54 1.52
CA VAL A 54 -6.42 26.35 1.45
C VAL A 54 -5.78 27.39 0.52
N ALA A 55 -4.55 27.78 0.83
CA ALA A 55 -3.70 28.53 -0.10
C ALA A 55 -2.70 27.58 -0.78
N THR A 56 -2.66 27.62 -2.11
CA THR A 56 -1.77 26.78 -2.94
C THR A 56 -1.00 27.65 -3.94
N PRO A 57 -0.11 28.54 -3.45
CA PRO A 57 0.54 29.54 -4.31
C PRO A 57 1.37 28.92 -5.45
N ASN A 58 1.96 27.74 -5.25
CA ASN A 58 2.78 27.10 -6.27
C ASN A 58 1.91 26.46 -7.36
N LEU A 59 0.81 25.80 -6.98
CA LEU A 59 -0.18 25.28 -7.92
C LEU A 59 -0.89 26.41 -8.67
N GLU A 60 -1.16 27.54 -8.02
CA GLU A 60 -1.71 28.74 -8.68
C GLU A 60 -0.72 29.35 -9.69
N ALA A 61 0.57 29.39 -9.35
CA ALA A 61 1.61 29.81 -10.29
C ALA A 61 1.69 28.86 -11.50
N LEU A 62 1.72 27.55 -11.27
CA LEU A 62 1.71 26.54 -12.34
C LEU A 62 0.43 26.65 -13.19
N ARG A 63 -0.72 26.87 -12.56
CA ARG A 63 -2.01 27.07 -13.22
C ARG A 63 -1.96 28.23 -14.22
N ASN A 64 -1.30 29.33 -13.90
CA ASN A 64 -1.17 30.48 -14.80
C ASN A 64 -0.40 30.13 -16.09
N ASP A 65 0.58 29.23 -15.98
CA ASP A 65 1.41 28.76 -17.10
C ASP A 65 0.80 27.55 -17.83
N SER A 66 -0.34 27.05 -17.35
CA SER A 66 -0.98 25.81 -17.81
C SER A 66 -2.33 26.04 -18.48
N ILE A 67 -2.77 25.01 -19.20
CA ILE A 67 -4.17 24.79 -19.54
C ILE A 67 -4.82 24.04 -18.36
N LEU A 68 -5.92 24.57 -17.82
CA LEU A 68 -6.75 23.89 -16.83
C LEU A 68 -7.88 23.13 -17.51
N TYR A 69 -8.04 21.85 -17.17
CA TYR A 69 -9.22 21.07 -17.55
C TYR A 69 -10.15 20.98 -16.33
N GLU A 70 -11.26 21.72 -16.37
CA GLU A 70 -12.16 21.87 -15.21
C GLU A 70 -12.93 20.59 -14.85
N ARG A 71 -13.02 19.68 -15.81
CA ARG A 71 -13.85 18.46 -15.73
C ARG A 71 -13.04 17.26 -16.18
N ALA A 72 -12.00 16.92 -15.42
CA ALA A 72 -11.22 15.71 -15.61
C ALA A 72 -11.70 14.62 -14.67
N TYR A 73 -11.86 13.40 -15.19
CA TYR A 73 -12.43 12.28 -14.44
C TYR A 73 -11.49 11.07 -14.41
N SER A 74 -11.34 10.51 -13.21
CA SER A 74 -10.72 9.22 -12.95
C SER A 74 -11.63 8.07 -13.37
N HIS A 75 -11.02 6.91 -13.62
CA HIS A 75 -11.73 5.68 -13.96
C HIS A 75 -11.97 4.76 -12.76
N VAL A 76 -11.17 4.90 -11.69
CA VAL A 76 -11.29 4.10 -10.47
C VAL A 76 -10.85 4.96 -9.29
N PRO A 77 -11.59 4.99 -8.18
CA PRO A 77 -11.21 5.68 -6.95
C PRO A 77 -10.14 4.91 -6.16
N LEU A 78 -9.12 4.40 -6.85
CA LEU A 78 -8.03 3.60 -6.27
C LEU A 78 -6.72 3.87 -7.01
N THR A 79 -5.63 3.99 -6.24
CA THR A 79 -4.33 4.45 -6.72
C THR A 79 -3.71 3.59 -7.82
N LEU A 80 -3.51 2.29 -7.59
CA LEU A 80 -2.89 1.39 -8.59
C LEU A 80 -3.70 1.32 -9.89
N PRO A 81 -5.00 0.97 -9.91
CA PRO A 81 -5.75 0.87 -11.17
C PRO A 81 -5.89 2.21 -11.90
N SER A 82 -5.96 3.33 -11.19
CA SER A 82 -5.96 4.65 -11.82
C SER A 82 -4.62 4.93 -12.53
N HIS A 83 -3.50 4.71 -11.85
CA HIS A 83 -2.16 4.89 -12.43
C HIS A 83 -1.88 3.93 -13.59
N VAL A 84 -2.34 2.68 -13.52
CA VAL A 84 -2.27 1.74 -14.65
C VAL A 84 -3.07 2.28 -15.83
N SER A 85 -4.24 2.87 -15.60
CA SER A 85 -5.05 3.48 -16.67
C SER A 85 -4.33 4.68 -17.30
N ILE A 86 -3.74 5.57 -16.50
CA ILE A 86 -2.94 6.72 -16.96
C ILE A 86 -1.75 6.25 -17.81
N LEU A 87 -0.97 5.29 -17.31
CA LEU A 87 0.29 4.87 -17.94
C LEU A 87 0.11 3.90 -19.10
N THR A 88 -1.07 3.30 -19.27
CA THR A 88 -1.39 2.45 -20.43
C THR A 88 -2.28 3.14 -21.45
N GLY A 89 -3.02 4.17 -21.05
CA GLY A 89 -4.11 4.78 -21.84
C GLY A 89 -5.33 3.87 -22.02
N MET A 90 -5.46 2.84 -21.19
CA MET A 90 -6.50 1.80 -21.27
C MET A 90 -7.41 1.87 -20.05
N LEU A 91 -8.70 1.61 -20.23
CA LEU A 91 -9.64 1.51 -19.11
C LEU A 91 -9.30 0.28 -18.24
N PRO A 92 -9.70 0.28 -16.95
CA PRO A 92 -9.53 -0.87 -16.05
C PRO A 92 -10.01 -2.20 -16.66
N ALA A 93 -11.21 -2.20 -17.23
CA ALA A 93 -11.78 -3.38 -17.91
C ALA A 93 -10.98 -3.86 -19.15
N ASP A 94 -10.12 -3.01 -19.73
CA ASP A 94 -9.24 -3.37 -20.85
C ASP A 94 -7.82 -3.75 -20.38
N ASN A 95 -7.34 -3.19 -19.26
CA ASN A 95 -6.01 -3.46 -18.71
C ASN A 95 -5.99 -4.59 -17.65
N GLY A 96 -7.14 -4.93 -17.08
CA GLY A 96 -7.33 -6.02 -16.12
C GLY A 96 -6.95 -5.73 -14.68
N VAL A 97 -6.63 -4.48 -14.33
CA VAL A 97 -6.27 -4.05 -12.96
C VAL A 97 -7.44 -3.26 -12.38
N HIS A 98 -8.05 -3.78 -11.31
CA HIS A 98 -9.31 -3.26 -10.74
C HIS A 98 -9.21 -2.85 -9.27
N ASP A 99 -8.18 -3.27 -8.55
CA ASP A 99 -7.99 -3.03 -7.11
C ASP A 99 -6.50 -2.85 -6.78
N ASN A 100 -6.20 -2.27 -5.62
CA ASN A 100 -4.85 -2.11 -5.09
C ASN A 100 -4.27 -3.45 -4.56
N VAL A 101 -5.14 -4.35 -4.13
CA VAL A 101 -4.80 -5.63 -3.49
C VAL A 101 -4.93 -6.76 -4.52
N GLY A 102 -3.89 -7.59 -4.66
CA GLY A 102 -3.96 -8.82 -5.46
C GLY A 102 -3.94 -8.65 -6.98
N PHE A 103 -3.78 -7.44 -7.51
CA PHE A 103 -3.64 -7.19 -8.95
C PHE A 103 -2.24 -6.77 -9.37
N ARG A 104 -1.92 -7.04 -10.64
CA ARG A 104 -0.63 -6.74 -11.28
C ARG A 104 -0.85 -6.35 -12.73
N VAL A 105 0.02 -5.51 -13.26
CA VAL A 105 0.04 -5.16 -14.68
C VAL A 105 0.51 -6.36 -15.50
N GLY A 106 -0.29 -6.78 -16.47
CA GLY A 106 0.09 -7.87 -17.38
C GLY A 106 1.39 -7.58 -18.14
N ASP A 107 2.27 -8.59 -18.27
CA ASP A 107 3.60 -8.45 -18.86
C ASP A 107 3.60 -8.04 -20.34
N SER A 108 2.50 -8.28 -21.05
CA SER A 108 2.35 -7.95 -22.47
C SER A 108 1.77 -6.56 -22.73
N LEU A 109 1.30 -5.85 -21.70
CA LEU A 109 0.71 -4.53 -21.85
C LEU A 109 1.80 -3.47 -22.07
N PRO A 110 1.74 -2.68 -23.17
CA PRO A 110 2.74 -1.66 -23.43
C PRO A 110 2.50 -0.44 -22.53
N MET A 111 3.49 -0.13 -21.71
CA MET A 111 3.48 1.02 -20.79
C MET A 111 4.07 2.27 -21.42
N LEU A 112 3.60 3.45 -20.99
CA LEU A 112 4.06 4.75 -21.49
C LEU A 112 5.58 4.90 -21.39
N GLN A 113 6.14 4.59 -20.23
CA GLN A 113 7.58 4.65 -19.98
C GLN A 113 8.37 3.70 -20.91
N GLU A 114 7.84 2.52 -21.24
CA GLU A 114 8.51 1.61 -22.19
C GLU A 114 8.51 2.20 -23.61
N LEU A 115 7.43 2.88 -24.01
CA LEU A 115 7.31 3.53 -25.31
C LEU A 115 8.24 4.74 -25.42
N LEU A 116 8.30 5.59 -24.38
CA LEU A 116 9.20 6.73 -24.32
C LEU A 116 10.67 6.30 -24.30
N LYS A 117 11.00 5.25 -23.53
CA LYS A 117 12.34 4.66 -23.52
C LYS A 117 12.75 4.14 -24.90
N LYS A 118 11.84 3.47 -25.61
CA LYS A 118 12.06 3.08 -27.03
C LYS A 118 12.24 4.28 -27.95
N ASN A 119 11.67 5.43 -27.61
CA ASN A 119 11.83 6.70 -28.33
C ASN A 119 13.05 7.52 -27.85
N GLY A 120 13.96 6.92 -27.06
CA GLY A 120 15.23 7.54 -26.66
C GLY A 120 15.18 8.37 -25.39
N TYR A 121 14.09 8.30 -24.60
CA TYR A 121 13.98 9.01 -23.33
C TYR A 121 14.66 8.22 -22.21
N ALA A 122 15.34 8.92 -21.31
CA ALA A 122 15.62 8.37 -19.98
C ALA A 122 14.34 8.37 -19.15
N THR A 123 14.07 7.31 -18.39
CA THR A 123 12.81 7.17 -17.64
C THR A 123 13.07 7.03 -16.14
N GLY A 124 12.53 7.94 -15.34
CA GLY A 124 12.73 7.97 -13.89
C GLY A 124 11.40 8.16 -13.16
N ALA A 125 11.25 7.49 -12.02
CA ALA A 125 10.13 7.68 -11.12
C ALA A 125 10.52 7.58 -9.66
N ALA A 126 9.83 8.34 -8.82
CA ALA A 126 9.83 8.18 -7.38
C ALA A 126 8.37 8.22 -6.89
N VAL A 127 8.00 7.25 -6.06
CA VAL A 127 6.62 7.08 -5.59
C VAL A 127 6.52 7.01 -4.07
N SER A 128 5.46 7.60 -3.54
CA SER A 128 5.22 7.69 -2.09
C SER A 128 4.25 6.63 -1.55
N ALA A 129 3.58 5.87 -2.43
CA ALA A 129 2.55 4.90 -2.07
C ALA A 129 3.00 3.44 -2.29
N PHE A 130 2.86 2.60 -1.26
CA PHE A 130 3.21 1.18 -1.30
C PHE A 130 2.47 0.39 -2.41
N VAL A 131 1.26 0.80 -2.75
CA VAL A 131 0.45 0.18 -3.80
C VAL A 131 1.05 0.36 -5.20
N LEU A 132 2.01 1.28 -5.36
CA LEU A 132 2.77 1.50 -6.59
C LEU A 132 4.15 0.81 -6.59
N ARG A 133 4.40 -0.15 -5.70
CA ARG A 133 5.65 -0.92 -5.68
C ARG A 133 5.92 -1.67 -6.98
N LYS A 134 7.20 -1.90 -7.29
CA LYS A 134 7.66 -2.57 -8.52
C LYS A 134 7.07 -3.97 -8.74
N GLU A 135 6.71 -4.67 -7.68
CA GLU A 135 6.11 -6.01 -7.73
C GLU A 135 4.74 -6.01 -8.44
N THR A 136 4.04 -4.86 -8.47
CA THR A 136 2.80 -4.71 -9.25
C THR A 136 3.04 -4.70 -10.75
N GLY A 137 4.29 -4.58 -11.21
CA GLY A 137 4.65 -4.47 -12.62
C GLY A 137 4.61 -3.04 -13.16
N ILE A 138 4.13 -2.06 -12.38
CA ILE A 138 4.00 -0.66 -12.83
C ILE A 138 5.36 0.00 -13.09
N ALA A 139 6.41 -0.44 -12.39
CA ALA A 139 7.79 0.05 -12.56
C ALA A 139 8.43 -0.36 -13.90
N ARG A 140 7.82 -1.30 -14.65
CA ARG A 140 8.39 -1.84 -15.89
C ARG A 140 8.61 -0.72 -16.90
N GLY A 141 9.85 -0.57 -17.37
CA GLY A 141 10.24 0.44 -18.37
C GLY A 141 10.90 1.69 -17.80
N PHE A 142 10.91 1.88 -16.47
CA PHE A 142 11.72 2.91 -15.82
C PHE A 142 13.21 2.49 -15.74
N ASP A 143 14.13 3.40 -16.00
CA ASP A 143 15.57 3.25 -15.73
C ASP A 143 15.89 3.43 -14.24
N PHE A 144 15.12 4.29 -13.57
CA PHE A 144 15.18 4.54 -12.14
C PHE A 144 13.75 4.50 -11.58
N TYR A 145 13.55 3.70 -10.53
CA TYR A 145 12.27 3.59 -9.83
C TYR A 145 12.54 3.50 -8.34
N ASN A 146 12.23 4.55 -7.59
CA ASN A 146 12.35 4.53 -6.14
C ASN A 146 10.96 4.33 -5.51
N ASP A 147 10.78 3.15 -4.91
CA ASP A 147 9.57 2.69 -4.22
C ASP A 147 9.84 2.29 -2.77
N GLU A 148 10.90 2.83 -2.18
CA GLU A 148 11.31 2.62 -0.79
C GLU A 148 10.33 3.36 0.13
N VAL A 149 9.12 2.80 0.26
CA VAL A 149 8.10 3.25 1.20
C VAL A 149 8.34 2.52 2.51
N ASP A 150 9.31 3.02 3.27
CA ASP A 150 9.59 2.50 4.61
C ASP A 150 8.44 2.89 5.55
N PRO A 151 7.93 1.95 6.37
CA PRO A 151 7.10 2.34 7.47
C PRO A 151 7.99 2.99 8.52
N LEU A 152 7.89 4.32 8.59
CA LEU A 152 8.66 5.17 9.49
C LEU A 152 8.63 4.65 10.92
N GLY A 153 9.79 4.15 11.38
CA GLY A 153 10.32 4.33 12.73
C GLY A 153 9.65 3.61 13.89
N ASN A 154 10.44 3.41 14.96
CA ASN A 154 10.11 2.82 16.26
C ASN A 154 9.00 3.54 17.07
N ASP A 155 8.17 4.38 16.44
CA ASP A 155 7.05 5.01 17.13
C ASP A 155 5.84 4.08 17.10
N ARG A 156 5.17 3.95 18.25
CA ARG A 156 4.12 2.96 18.51
C ARG A 156 2.81 3.18 17.72
N MET A 157 2.84 4.02 16.68
CA MET A 157 1.77 4.23 15.73
C MET A 157 1.95 3.27 14.55
N ILE A 158 1.50 2.03 14.74
CA ILE A 158 1.33 1.04 13.67
C ILE A 158 0.32 1.62 12.66
N GLY A 159 0.80 2.30 11.62
CA GLY A 159 -0.10 2.94 10.64
C GLY A 159 0.54 3.76 9.52
N ARG A 160 1.82 4.11 9.56
CA ARG A 160 2.46 4.85 8.45
C ARG A 160 3.18 3.88 7.53
N VAL A 161 2.51 3.31 6.52
CA VAL A 161 3.16 2.70 5.34
C VAL A 161 3.14 3.74 4.22
N GLN A 162 3.64 4.93 4.53
CA GLN A 162 3.70 6.07 3.63
C GLN A 162 5.09 6.68 3.70
N ARG A 163 5.56 7.19 2.57
CA ARG A 163 6.77 7.99 2.50
C ARG A 163 6.38 9.46 2.42
N ASP A 164 7.10 10.29 3.17
CA ASP A 164 6.92 11.75 3.07
C ASP A 164 7.22 12.22 1.64
N GLY A 165 6.32 13.01 1.06
CA GLY A 165 6.42 13.44 -0.33
C GLY A 165 7.70 14.22 -0.65
N ARG A 166 8.30 14.93 0.33
CA ARG A 166 9.57 15.64 0.12
C ARG A 166 10.75 14.66 0.00
N GLU A 167 10.76 13.59 0.78
CA GLU A 167 11.77 12.54 0.62
C GLU A 167 11.69 11.89 -0.77
N THR A 168 10.46 11.66 -1.25
CA THR A 168 10.22 11.15 -2.60
C THR A 168 10.71 12.12 -3.67
N LEU A 169 10.45 13.42 -3.51
CA LEU A 169 10.97 14.46 -4.39
C LEU A 169 12.51 14.45 -4.43
N HIS A 170 13.18 14.45 -3.28
CA HIS A 170 14.65 14.48 -3.22
C HIS A 170 15.29 13.28 -3.92
N ALA A 171 14.66 12.10 -3.85
CA ALA A 171 15.12 10.92 -4.59
C ALA A 171 15.02 11.12 -6.11
N LEU A 172 13.95 11.77 -6.60
CA LEU A 172 13.78 12.08 -8.01
C LEU A 172 14.73 13.18 -8.48
N GLU A 173 14.90 14.25 -7.70
CA GLU A 173 15.81 15.37 -8.01
C GLU A 173 17.26 14.89 -8.18
N LYS A 174 17.72 14.02 -7.29
CA LYS A 174 19.03 13.38 -7.40
C LYS A 174 19.21 12.62 -8.72
N TRP A 175 18.15 12.00 -9.22
CA TRP A 175 18.19 11.36 -10.54
C TRP A 175 18.15 12.38 -11.69
N LEU A 176 17.47 13.52 -11.51
CA LEU A 176 17.37 14.62 -12.49
C LEU A 176 18.68 15.40 -12.66
N ASP A 177 19.54 15.46 -11.65
CA ASP A 177 20.82 16.21 -11.68
C ASP A 177 21.69 15.85 -12.90
N ASP A 178 21.69 14.58 -13.30
CA ASP A 178 22.46 14.07 -14.44
C ASP A 178 21.68 14.07 -15.77
N ARG A 179 20.60 14.85 -15.90
CA ARG A 179 19.65 14.76 -17.04
C ARG A 179 19.49 16.04 -17.86
N THR A 180 20.30 17.07 -17.63
CA THR A 180 20.30 18.28 -18.46
C THR A 180 20.73 17.99 -19.90
N GLY A 181 19.95 18.44 -20.89
CA GLY A 181 20.29 18.36 -22.32
C GLY A 181 19.91 17.04 -23.04
N LYS A 182 19.20 16.11 -22.38
CA LYS A 182 18.61 14.91 -23.00
C LYS A 182 17.11 14.82 -22.70
N PRO A 183 16.29 14.23 -23.59
CA PRO A 183 14.89 14.00 -23.28
C PRO A 183 14.76 12.99 -22.14
N PHE A 184 13.87 13.29 -21.21
CA PHE A 184 13.56 12.41 -20.09
C PHE A 184 12.05 12.40 -19.81
N PHE A 185 11.60 11.31 -19.19
CA PHE A 185 10.29 11.20 -18.58
C PHE A 185 10.48 11.00 -17.07
N ALA A 186 10.02 11.99 -16.30
CA ALA A 186 10.04 11.96 -14.85
C ALA A 186 8.60 11.79 -14.33
N PHE A 187 8.39 10.82 -13.44
CA PHE A 187 7.13 10.60 -12.76
C PHE A 187 7.32 10.80 -11.25
N LEU A 188 6.64 11.80 -10.70
CA LEU A 188 6.59 12.06 -9.26
C LEU A 188 5.19 11.71 -8.75
N HIS A 189 5.12 10.86 -7.74
CA HIS A 189 3.88 10.58 -7.02
C HIS A 189 3.99 11.00 -5.56
N LEU A 190 3.12 11.91 -5.13
CA LEU A 190 2.99 12.36 -3.74
C LEU A 190 1.84 11.62 -3.05
N TYR A 191 1.99 11.30 -1.76
CA TYR A 191 0.96 10.58 -0.99
C TYR A 191 -0.02 11.56 -0.33
N GLU A 192 0.42 12.77 -0.05
CA GLU A 192 -0.42 13.83 0.48
C GLU A 192 -1.36 14.35 -0.63
N PRO A 193 -2.68 14.55 -0.40
CA PRO A 193 -3.38 14.54 0.89
C PRO A 193 -4.15 13.27 1.30
N HIS A 194 -3.47 12.17 1.63
CA HIS A 194 -4.12 10.93 2.11
C HIS A 194 -4.29 10.86 3.65
N THR A 195 -5.27 10.08 4.12
CA THR A 195 -5.46 9.73 5.55
C THR A 195 -4.18 9.13 6.15
N PRO A 196 -3.76 9.46 7.40
CA PRO A 196 -4.52 10.07 8.51
C PRO A 196 -4.57 11.61 8.54
N TYR A 197 -4.24 12.32 7.46
CA TYR A 197 -4.23 13.79 7.40
C TYR A 197 -3.43 14.42 8.56
N MET A 198 -2.14 14.10 8.62
CA MET A 198 -1.21 14.58 9.64
C MET A 198 -0.04 15.32 8.99
N PRO A 199 -0.30 16.48 8.37
CA PRO A 199 0.74 17.22 7.66
C PRO A 199 1.81 17.69 8.65
N PRO A 200 3.05 17.93 8.21
CA PRO A 200 4.07 18.48 9.09
C PRO A 200 3.76 19.94 9.47
N GLU A 201 4.39 20.43 10.54
CA GLU A 201 4.37 21.86 10.84
C GLU A 201 5.12 22.66 9.74
N PRO A 202 4.69 23.90 9.42
CA PRO A 202 3.63 24.66 10.08
C PRO A 202 2.20 24.36 9.56
N TYR A 203 2.03 23.41 8.64
CA TYR A 203 0.74 23.17 7.97
C TYR A 203 -0.30 22.59 8.91
N PHE A 204 0.11 21.71 9.82
CA PHE A 204 -0.75 21.14 10.87
C PHE A 204 -1.42 22.22 11.73
N SER A 205 -0.64 23.17 12.26
CA SER A 205 -1.17 24.25 13.09
C SER A 205 -1.84 25.38 12.28
N ARG A 206 -1.50 25.52 10.99
CA ARG A 206 -2.02 26.61 10.14
C ARG A 206 -3.44 26.36 9.66
N TYR A 207 -3.80 25.11 9.39
CA TYR A 207 -5.09 24.75 8.81
C TYR A 207 -5.92 23.93 9.80
N ALA A 208 -7.14 24.39 10.08
CA ALA A 208 -8.08 23.68 10.95
C ALA A 208 -8.61 22.39 10.31
N ASN A 209 -8.77 22.38 8.98
CA ASN A 209 -8.99 21.18 8.21
C ASN A 209 -7.63 20.58 7.85
N HIS A 210 -7.28 19.42 8.41
CA HIS A 210 -5.97 18.84 8.18
C HIS A 210 -5.79 18.29 6.77
N TYR A 211 -6.87 17.93 6.06
CA TYR A 211 -6.80 17.62 4.62
C TYR A 211 -6.31 18.84 3.81
N ASP A 212 -6.83 20.03 4.11
CA ASP A 212 -6.35 21.28 3.51
C ASP A 212 -4.88 21.58 3.90
N GLY A 213 -4.47 21.17 5.11
CA GLY A 213 -3.07 21.24 5.54
C GLY A 213 -2.15 20.34 4.72
N GLU A 214 -2.57 19.11 4.43
CA GLU A 214 -1.84 18.20 3.53
C GLU A 214 -1.76 18.75 2.10
N ILE A 215 -2.85 19.33 1.58
CA ILE A 215 -2.84 20.00 0.27
C ILE A 215 -1.80 21.12 0.23
N ALA A 216 -1.75 21.96 1.27
CA ALA A 216 -0.76 23.03 1.34
C ALA A 216 0.68 22.48 1.45
N TYR A 217 0.87 21.32 2.07
CA TYR A 217 2.17 20.68 2.12
C TYR A 217 2.57 20.12 0.74
N ALA A 218 1.68 19.41 0.06
CA ALA A 218 1.87 18.93 -1.31
C ALA A 218 2.18 20.09 -2.28
N ASP A 219 1.45 21.21 -2.17
CA ASP A 219 1.74 22.44 -2.93
C ASP A 219 3.19 22.91 -2.75
N SER A 220 3.71 22.87 -1.51
CA SER A 220 5.08 23.28 -1.24
C SER A 220 6.13 22.35 -1.86
N ILE A 221 5.86 21.04 -1.91
CA ILE A 221 6.73 20.05 -2.54
C ILE A 221 6.71 20.26 -4.06
N VAL A 222 5.53 20.50 -4.65
CA VAL A 222 5.44 20.85 -6.08
C VAL A 222 6.21 22.14 -6.38
N GLY A 223 6.13 23.15 -5.50
CA GLY A 223 6.92 24.37 -5.61
C GLY A 223 8.42 24.11 -5.69
N GLU A 224 8.94 23.26 -4.80
CA GLU A 224 10.35 22.85 -4.75
C GLU A 224 10.78 22.20 -6.07
N LEU A 225 10.00 21.24 -6.61
CA LEU A 225 10.26 20.64 -7.92
C LEU A 225 10.26 21.67 -9.05
N ILE A 226 9.26 22.57 -9.08
CA ILE A 226 9.16 23.57 -10.14
C ILE A 226 10.35 24.53 -10.11
N ASP A 227 10.80 24.93 -8.92
CA ASP A 227 11.98 25.78 -8.76
C ASP A 227 13.27 25.06 -9.19
N ASP A 228 13.42 23.77 -8.87
CA ASP A 228 14.53 22.95 -9.35
C ASP A 228 14.56 22.86 -10.89
N LEU A 229 13.41 22.58 -11.52
CA LEU A 229 13.28 22.54 -12.98
C LEU A 229 13.61 23.90 -13.63
N LYS A 230 13.26 25.03 -12.99
CA LYS A 230 13.61 26.37 -13.46
C LYS A 230 15.10 26.63 -13.35
N GLN A 231 15.72 26.28 -12.21
CA GLN A 231 17.17 26.43 -12.00
C GLN A 231 17.99 25.62 -13.01
N LYS A 232 17.52 24.43 -13.36
CA LYS A 232 18.11 23.56 -14.39
C LYS A 232 17.82 24.01 -15.83
N GLY A 233 17.01 25.05 -16.04
CA GLY A 233 16.61 25.54 -17.36
C GLY A 233 15.70 24.58 -18.13
N VAL A 234 15.06 23.64 -17.43
CA VAL A 234 14.19 22.61 -18.02
C VAL A 234 12.74 23.07 -18.06
N TYR A 235 12.32 23.89 -17.07
CA TYR A 235 10.92 24.27 -16.90
C TYR A 235 10.28 24.80 -18.18
N ASP A 236 10.94 25.70 -18.90
CA ASP A 236 10.36 26.32 -20.11
C ASP A 236 10.18 25.31 -21.25
N GLU A 237 11.12 24.38 -21.45
CA GLU A 237 11.07 23.37 -22.51
C GLU A 237 10.15 22.18 -22.20
N ALA A 238 9.86 21.95 -20.91
CA ALA A 238 9.14 20.74 -20.48
C ALA A 238 7.64 20.79 -20.78
N LEU A 239 7.09 19.62 -21.08
CA LEU A 239 5.68 19.28 -20.85
C LEU A 239 5.54 18.90 -19.37
N ILE A 240 4.75 19.66 -18.61
CA ILE A 240 4.44 19.34 -17.21
C ILE A 240 2.95 19.06 -17.11
N ILE A 241 2.61 17.86 -16.63
CA ILE A 241 1.22 17.46 -16.38
C ILE A 241 1.08 17.24 -14.89
N LEU A 242 0.19 17.98 -14.26
CA LEU A 242 -0.19 17.79 -12.87
C LEU A 242 -1.62 17.28 -12.81
N LEU A 243 -1.84 16.20 -12.07
CA LEU A 243 -3.16 15.60 -11.88
C LEU A 243 -3.30 14.97 -10.49
N SER A 244 -4.54 14.63 -10.15
CA SER A 244 -4.81 13.59 -9.17
C SER A 244 -5.24 12.32 -9.88
N ASP A 245 -4.92 11.18 -9.29
CA ASP A 245 -5.34 9.87 -9.76
C ASP A 245 -6.79 9.54 -9.37
N HIS A 246 -7.26 10.03 -8.22
CA HIS A 246 -8.65 10.08 -7.80
C HIS A 246 -8.86 11.14 -6.70
N GLY A 247 -10.09 11.30 -6.21
CA GLY A 247 -10.42 12.20 -5.10
C GLY A 247 -10.56 11.46 -3.77
N GLU A 248 -11.35 12.05 -2.87
CA GLU A 248 -11.53 11.61 -1.49
C GLU A 248 -12.97 11.89 -1.03
N GLY A 249 -13.57 10.98 -0.26
CA GLY A 249 -14.95 11.09 0.21
C GLY A 249 -15.14 12.21 1.23
N LEU A 250 -14.25 12.34 2.24
CA LEU A 250 -14.32 13.36 3.30
C LEU A 250 -15.68 13.43 4.04
N GLY A 251 -16.43 12.32 4.04
CA GLY A 251 -17.76 12.20 4.61
C GLY A 251 -18.91 12.57 3.66
N ASP A 252 -18.63 13.03 2.46
CA ASP A 252 -19.65 13.16 1.41
C ASP A 252 -20.20 11.77 1.07
N HIS A 253 -21.53 11.68 0.91
CA HIS A 253 -22.28 10.43 0.80
C HIS A 253 -22.00 9.37 1.91
N GLY A 254 -21.34 9.78 2.99
CA GLY A 254 -21.02 8.98 4.17
C GLY A 254 -19.65 8.30 4.13
N GLU A 255 -18.98 8.20 2.98
CA GLU A 255 -17.65 7.61 2.87
C GLU A 255 -16.59 8.60 3.36
N GLN A 256 -15.74 8.17 4.31
CA GLN A 256 -14.73 9.04 4.90
C GLN A 256 -13.48 9.17 4.02
N GLU A 257 -13.10 8.07 3.39
CA GLU A 257 -11.92 7.94 2.53
C GLU A 257 -12.42 7.72 1.09
N HIS A 258 -11.89 6.73 0.39
CA HIS A 258 -12.25 6.40 -0.98
C HIS A 258 -12.29 4.89 -1.15
N ALA A 259 -12.66 4.48 -2.37
CA ALA A 259 -12.67 3.14 -2.94
C ALA A 259 -14.06 2.54 -3.08
N ILE A 260 -15.02 2.84 -2.20
CA ILE A 260 -16.35 2.20 -2.27
C ILE A 260 -17.20 2.85 -3.35
N PHE A 261 -17.33 4.18 -3.34
CA PHE A 261 -18.26 4.87 -4.22
C PHE A 261 -17.61 5.39 -5.50
N VAL A 262 -18.47 5.84 -6.42
CA VAL A 262 -18.08 6.39 -7.72
C VAL A 262 -18.74 7.74 -7.93
N TYR A 263 -18.85 8.54 -6.85
CA TYR A 263 -19.38 9.89 -6.88
C TYR A 263 -18.35 10.91 -7.37
N ARG A 264 -18.79 12.13 -7.66
CA ARG A 264 -17.99 13.18 -8.26
C ARG A 264 -16.81 13.60 -7.39
N GLU A 265 -16.94 13.60 -6.07
CA GLU A 265 -15.85 13.91 -5.13
C GLU A 265 -14.67 12.95 -5.25
N GLU A 266 -14.91 11.69 -5.60
CA GLU A 266 -13.86 10.68 -5.80
C GLU A 266 -13.40 10.58 -7.26
N LEU A 267 -14.26 10.94 -8.23
CA LEU A 267 -13.93 10.80 -9.64
C LEU A 267 -13.42 12.10 -10.29
N GLN A 268 -13.89 13.27 -9.90
CA GLN A 268 -13.49 14.53 -10.55
C GLN A 268 -12.23 15.11 -9.93
N VAL A 269 -11.14 15.02 -10.68
CA VAL A 269 -9.78 15.32 -10.24
C VAL A 269 -9.22 16.60 -10.88
N PRO A 270 -8.23 17.26 -10.25
CA PRO A 270 -7.49 18.32 -10.90
C PRO A 270 -6.71 17.79 -12.09
N LEU A 271 -6.62 18.58 -13.16
CA LEU A 271 -5.75 18.32 -14.31
C LEU A 271 -5.27 19.63 -14.93
N MET A 272 -3.96 19.84 -14.86
CA MET A 272 -3.26 20.99 -15.45
C MET A 272 -2.20 20.50 -16.43
N VAL A 273 -2.14 21.12 -17.61
CA VAL A 273 -1.15 20.79 -18.65
C VAL A 273 -0.39 22.04 -19.03
N LYS A 274 0.87 22.14 -18.59
CA LYS A 274 1.83 23.16 -19.03
C LYS A 274 2.54 22.63 -20.27
N LEU A 275 2.34 23.29 -21.41
CA LEU A 275 3.03 22.97 -22.65
C LEU A 275 4.41 23.65 -22.70
N PRO A 276 5.33 23.15 -23.54
CA PRO A 276 6.59 23.84 -23.83
C PRO A 276 6.38 25.31 -24.21
N HIS A 277 7.26 26.17 -23.69
CA HIS A 277 7.21 27.62 -23.78
C HIS A 277 5.88 28.24 -23.33
N GLN A 278 5.19 27.57 -22.40
CA GLN A 278 3.92 28.04 -21.82
C GLN A 278 2.86 28.25 -22.92
N ALA A 279 2.92 27.45 -23.99
CA ALA A 279 1.94 27.54 -25.06
C ALA A 279 0.53 27.32 -24.50
N LYS A 280 -0.41 28.20 -24.85
CA LYS A 280 -1.80 28.15 -24.37
C LYS A 280 -1.96 28.36 -22.86
N ALA A 281 -0.98 28.94 -22.19
CA ALA A 281 -1.05 29.35 -20.79
C ALA A 281 -2.32 30.17 -20.49
N GLY A 282 -2.86 29.96 -19.29
CA GLY A 282 -4.07 30.63 -18.80
C GLY A 282 -5.38 30.06 -19.33
N MET A 283 -5.37 29.20 -20.35
CA MET A 283 -6.62 28.62 -20.89
C MET A 283 -7.35 27.75 -19.86
N THR A 284 -8.67 27.77 -19.94
CA THR A 284 -9.58 26.91 -19.16
C THR A 284 -10.48 26.15 -20.12
N ILE A 285 -10.55 24.83 -19.97
CA ILE A 285 -11.34 23.93 -20.81
C ILE A 285 -12.42 23.26 -19.97
N GLY A 286 -13.68 23.61 -20.24
CA GLY A 286 -14.86 23.00 -19.60
C GLY A 286 -15.38 21.74 -20.28
N THR A 287 -14.76 21.29 -21.39
CA THR A 287 -15.13 20.01 -22.03
C THR A 287 -14.68 18.85 -21.14
N PRO A 288 -15.56 17.88 -20.80
CA PRO A 288 -15.19 16.72 -20.00
C PRO A 288 -14.03 15.93 -20.61
N VAL A 289 -12.95 15.75 -19.84
CA VAL A 289 -11.77 14.93 -20.18
C VAL A 289 -11.63 13.77 -19.18
N GLN A 290 -10.75 12.79 -19.45
CA GLN A 290 -10.61 11.58 -18.65
C GLN A 290 -9.13 11.21 -18.54
N LEU A 291 -8.72 10.56 -17.46
CA LEU A 291 -7.29 10.37 -17.18
C LEU A 291 -6.55 9.54 -18.25
N VAL A 292 -7.23 8.62 -18.97
CA VAL A 292 -6.61 7.91 -20.10
C VAL A 292 -6.26 8.81 -21.30
N ASP A 293 -6.72 10.07 -21.33
CA ASP A 293 -6.34 11.07 -22.34
C ASP A 293 -4.90 11.58 -22.15
N VAL A 294 -4.33 11.44 -20.95
CA VAL A 294 -2.94 11.84 -20.65
C VAL A 294 -1.95 11.06 -21.52
N PHE A 295 -2.17 9.75 -21.66
CA PHE A 295 -1.32 8.86 -22.45
C PHE A 295 -1.13 9.34 -23.91
N PRO A 296 -2.19 9.48 -24.74
CA PRO A 296 -2.03 9.96 -26.11
C PRO A 296 -1.54 11.42 -26.17
N THR A 297 -1.81 12.24 -25.15
CA THR A 297 -1.29 13.62 -25.09
C THR A 297 0.24 13.63 -25.00
N ILE A 298 0.80 12.79 -24.14
CA ILE A 298 2.26 12.65 -24.00
C ILE A 298 2.84 12.08 -25.28
N LEU A 299 2.25 11.04 -25.86
CA LEU A 299 2.71 10.48 -27.14
C LEU A 299 2.73 11.52 -28.27
N ASP A 300 1.66 12.33 -28.39
CA ASP A 300 1.59 13.41 -29.37
C ASP A 300 2.72 14.44 -29.14
N CYS A 301 2.87 14.97 -27.92
CA CYS A 301 3.86 16.02 -27.63
C CYS A 301 5.31 15.55 -27.81
N THR A 302 5.55 14.25 -27.62
CA THR A 302 6.88 13.61 -27.73
C THR A 302 7.15 13.00 -29.10
N ALA A 303 6.20 13.09 -30.04
CA ALA A 303 6.24 12.38 -31.31
C ALA A 303 6.50 10.86 -31.17
N THR A 304 6.02 10.26 -30.07
CA THR A 304 6.18 8.83 -29.79
C THR A 304 5.10 8.01 -30.50
N PRO A 305 5.44 6.98 -31.29
CA PRO A 305 4.45 6.17 -31.98
C PRO A 305 3.48 5.45 -31.01
N ALA A 306 2.18 5.56 -31.29
CA ALA A 306 1.17 4.83 -30.54
C ALA A 306 1.30 3.30 -30.72
N PRO A 307 1.08 2.51 -29.65
CA PRO A 307 1.12 1.05 -29.72
C PRO A 307 -0.04 0.51 -30.56
N LYS A 308 0.21 -0.59 -31.30
CA LYS A 308 -0.79 -1.25 -32.14
C LYS A 308 -1.74 -2.20 -31.39
N ALA A 309 -1.31 -2.69 -30.23
CA ALA A 309 -2.04 -3.69 -29.43
C ALA A 309 -2.73 -3.04 -28.23
N GLY A 310 -3.89 -3.58 -27.83
CA GLY A 310 -4.71 -3.08 -26.72
C GLY A 310 -5.72 -2.02 -27.15
N ARG A 311 -6.94 -2.10 -26.61
CA ARG A 311 -8.00 -1.12 -26.84
C ARG A 311 -7.73 0.14 -26.02
N ARG A 312 -7.61 1.29 -26.67
CA ARG A 312 -7.47 2.61 -26.04
C ARG A 312 -8.59 3.52 -26.51
N VAL A 313 -9.28 4.13 -25.56
CA VAL A 313 -10.38 5.07 -25.82
C VAL A 313 -9.95 6.53 -25.66
N GLY A 314 -8.79 6.76 -25.03
CA GLY A 314 -8.25 8.10 -24.79
C GLY A 314 -7.95 8.86 -26.08
N GLN A 315 -8.14 10.16 -26.02
CA GLN A 315 -7.78 11.10 -27.08
C GLN A 315 -6.87 12.16 -26.49
N SER A 316 -5.92 12.68 -27.28
CA SER A 316 -5.05 13.76 -26.85
C SER A 316 -5.86 14.95 -26.34
N LEU A 317 -5.51 15.45 -25.16
CA LEU A 317 -6.12 16.59 -24.49
C LEU A 317 -6.10 17.86 -25.36
N LEU A 318 -5.12 17.94 -26.28
CA LEU A 318 -4.97 19.03 -27.25
C LEU A 318 -6.07 19.05 -28.32
N ALA A 319 -6.78 17.94 -28.51
CA ALA A 319 -7.93 17.88 -29.41
C ALA A 319 -9.14 18.69 -28.87
N PHE A 320 -9.18 18.96 -27.56
CA PHE A 320 -10.32 19.59 -26.89
C PHE A 320 -10.14 21.10 -26.65
N LEU A 321 -9.04 21.71 -27.12
CA LEU A 321 -8.73 23.13 -26.89
C LEU A 321 -9.80 24.11 -27.40
N ASN A 322 -10.55 23.72 -28.41
CA ASN A 322 -11.63 24.53 -29.00
C ASN A 322 -13.02 23.93 -28.70
N GLY A 323 -13.12 23.14 -27.63
CA GLY A 323 -14.27 22.29 -27.36
C GLY A 323 -14.19 20.95 -28.11
N GLY A 324 -14.96 19.98 -27.65
CA GLY A 324 -15.08 18.67 -28.30
C GLY A 324 -16.50 18.11 -28.24
N PRO A 325 -16.75 16.99 -28.95
CA PRO A 325 -18.04 16.33 -28.90
C PRO A 325 -18.33 15.84 -27.47
N GLN A 326 -19.61 15.76 -27.11
CA GLN A 326 -19.99 15.01 -25.92
C GLN A 326 -19.50 13.57 -26.07
N ARG A 327 -18.91 13.06 -24.99
CA ARG A 327 -18.37 11.72 -24.91
C ARG A 327 -18.79 11.07 -23.61
N GLN A 328 -18.78 9.74 -23.62
CA GLN A 328 -19.05 8.92 -22.45
C GLN A 328 -17.72 8.66 -21.74
N ILE A 329 -17.69 8.94 -20.44
CA ILE A 329 -16.55 8.66 -19.58
C ILE A 329 -17.01 7.61 -18.57
N TYR A 330 -16.32 6.47 -18.56
CA TYR A 330 -16.67 5.32 -17.75
C TYR A 330 -15.79 5.22 -16.52
N SER A 331 -16.38 4.90 -15.37
CA SER A 331 -15.65 4.62 -14.14
C SER A 331 -16.24 3.40 -13.42
N GLU A 332 -15.48 2.79 -12.53
CA GLU A 332 -15.91 1.61 -11.79
C GLU A 332 -15.25 1.53 -10.40
N SER A 333 -15.89 0.78 -9.51
CA SER A 333 -15.25 0.25 -8.31
C SER A 333 -15.69 -1.18 -8.06
N TYR A 334 -14.69 -2.06 -7.93
CA TYR A 334 -14.84 -3.43 -7.47
C TYR A 334 -14.45 -3.61 -5.99
N TYR A 335 -14.13 -2.53 -5.27
CA TYR A 335 -13.62 -2.63 -3.91
C TYR A 335 -14.64 -3.33 -2.99
N ALA A 336 -15.86 -2.82 -2.94
CA ALA A 336 -16.93 -3.41 -2.11
C ALA A 336 -17.25 -4.87 -2.50
N ARG A 337 -17.08 -5.16 -3.79
CA ARG A 337 -17.27 -6.47 -4.38
C ARG A 337 -16.23 -7.48 -3.89
N PHE A 338 -14.95 -7.11 -3.97
CA PHE A 338 -13.85 -7.97 -3.57
C PHE A 338 -13.74 -8.11 -2.06
N HIS A 339 -13.97 -7.06 -1.29
CA HIS A 339 -13.64 -7.06 0.14
C HIS A 339 -14.82 -7.41 1.05
N PHE A 340 -16.06 -7.20 0.59
CA PHE A 340 -17.26 -7.39 1.43
C PHE A 340 -18.34 -8.27 0.79
N GLY A 341 -18.18 -8.63 -0.49
CA GLY A 341 -19.16 -9.42 -1.23
C GLY A 341 -20.42 -8.62 -1.57
N TRP A 342 -20.31 -7.30 -1.63
CA TRP A 342 -21.37 -6.39 -2.06
C TRP A 342 -21.37 -6.24 -3.58
N SER A 343 -22.30 -5.45 -4.11
CA SER A 343 -22.31 -5.11 -5.54
C SER A 343 -21.11 -4.24 -5.88
N ASP A 344 -20.46 -4.53 -7.00
CA ASP A 344 -19.65 -3.55 -7.73
C ASP A 344 -20.50 -2.35 -8.16
N LEU A 345 -19.83 -1.23 -8.40
CA LEU A 345 -20.42 0.00 -8.91
C LEU A 345 -19.76 0.37 -10.23
N HIS A 346 -20.58 0.86 -11.17
CA HIS A 346 -20.12 1.35 -12.46
C HIS A 346 -20.81 2.66 -12.77
N SER A 347 -20.11 3.60 -13.40
CA SER A 347 -20.71 4.87 -13.78
C SER A 347 -20.40 5.29 -15.21
N LEU A 348 -21.30 6.12 -15.77
CA LEU A 348 -21.11 6.82 -17.03
C LEU A 348 -21.43 8.30 -16.88
N ILE A 349 -20.46 9.14 -17.23
CA ILE A 349 -20.65 10.58 -17.37
C ILE A 349 -20.82 10.92 -18.85
N GLU A 350 -21.90 11.63 -19.18
CA GLU A 350 -22.12 12.19 -20.52
C GLU A 350 -22.79 13.56 -20.46
N GLY A 351 -22.06 14.58 -20.92
CA GLY A 351 -22.49 15.97 -20.76
C GLY A 351 -22.51 16.32 -19.27
N ASN A 352 -23.68 16.68 -18.73
CA ASN A 352 -23.86 16.93 -17.29
C ASN A 352 -24.52 15.76 -16.56
N ASN A 353 -24.87 14.68 -17.25
CA ASN A 353 -25.49 13.54 -16.62
C ASN A 353 -24.40 12.62 -16.06
N HIS A 354 -24.55 12.21 -14.80
CA HIS A 354 -23.76 11.14 -14.20
C HIS A 354 -24.69 9.99 -13.83
N PHE A 355 -24.58 8.87 -14.53
CA PHE A 355 -25.37 7.67 -14.26
C PHE A 355 -24.54 6.69 -13.45
N ILE A 356 -25.07 6.17 -12.35
CA ILE A 356 -24.46 5.12 -11.54
C ILE A 356 -25.33 3.87 -11.61
N ARG A 357 -24.73 2.79 -12.12
CA ARG A 357 -25.27 1.43 -12.10
C ARG A 357 -24.91 0.80 -10.75
N ALA A 358 -25.93 0.64 -9.93
CA ALA A 358 -25.91 -0.01 -8.63
C ALA A 358 -27.21 -0.82 -8.46
N PRO A 359 -27.34 -1.67 -7.43
CA PRO A 359 -28.61 -2.36 -7.15
C PRO A 359 -29.80 -1.38 -7.05
N GLN A 360 -29.58 -0.21 -6.44
CA GLN A 360 -30.47 0.95 -6.57
C GLN A 360 -29.84 1.96 -7.53
N PRO A 361 -30.30 2.09 -8.80
CA PRO A 361 -29.65 2.96 -9.78
C PRO A 361 -29.83 4.45 -9.45
N GLU A 362 -28.86 5.25 -9.87
CA GLU A 362 -28.86 6.71 -9.69
C GLU A 362 -28.55 7.45 -10.98
N LEU A 363 -29.13 8.64 -11.12
CA LEU A 363 -28.78 9.60 -12.17
C LEU A 363 -28.67 10.98 -11.54
N TYR A 364 -27.60 11.70 -11.80
CA TYR A 364 -27.40 13.07 -11.32
C TYR A 364 -27.23 14.07 -12.46
N ASP A 365 -27.70 15.30 -12.27
CA ASP A 365 -27.41 16.44 -13.14
C ASP A 365 -26.33 17.31 -12.49
N LEU A 366 -25.08 17.11 -12.91
CA LEU A 366 -23.91 17.77 -12.34
C LEU A 366 -23.92 19.30 -12.49
N ALA A 367 -24.73 19.86 -13.39
CA ALA A 367 -24.83 21.31 -13.53
C ALA A 367 -25.74 21.95 -12.47
N GLY A 368 -26.86 21.30 -12.14
CA GLY A 368 -27.80 21.76 -11.12
C GLY A 368 -27.53 21.21 -9.72
N ASP A 369 -26.89 20.05 -9.65
CA ASP A 369 -26.62 19.30 -8.42
C ASP A 369 -25.16 18.77 -8.42
N PRO A 370 -24.18 19.68 -8.33
CA PRO A 370 -22.75 19.31 -8.37
C PRO A 370 -22.30 18.46 -7.17
N ALA A 371 -23.12 18.37 -6.11
CA ALA A 371 -22.87 17.54 -4.93
C ALA A 371 -23.68 16.23 -4.94
N GLU A 372 -24.39 15.94 -6.03
CA GLU A 372 -25.06 14.65 -6.29
C GLU A 372 -26.05 14.20 -5.19
N LYS A 373 -26.78 15.15 -4.60
CA LYS A 373 -27.69 14.87 -3.48
C LYS A 373 -29.09 14.47 -3.93
N HIS A 374 -29.45 14.69 -5.20
CA HIS A 374 -30.80 14.54 -5.72
C HIS A 374 -30.83 13.63 -6.95
N ASN A 375 -31.27 12.39 -6.76
CA ASN A 375 -31.44 11.43 -7.84
C ASN A 375 -32.51 11.91 -8.85
N ALA A 376 -32.08 12.11 -10.09
CA ALA A 376 -32.80 12.74 -11.19
C ALA A 376 -33.47 11.75 -12.17
N ILE A 377 -33.57 10.45 -11.83
CA ILE A 377 -34.15 9.43 -12.72
C ILE A 377 -35.59 9.79 -13.15
N GLU A 378 -36.42 10.27 -12.23
CA GLU A 378 -37.81 10.62 -12.53
C GLU A 378 -37.89 11.85 -13.45
N GLN A 379 -37.02 12.82 -13.23
CA GLN A 379 -36.95 14.08 -13.95
C GLN A 379 -36.33 13.91 -15.34
N ASN A 380 -35.41 12.96 -15.52
CA ASN A 380 -34.69 12.73 -16.77
C ASN A 380 -34.64 11.24 -17.17
N ARG A 381 -35.81 10.63 -17.27
CA ARG A 381 -35.98 9.21 -17.64
C ARG A 381 -35.34 8.85 -18.99
N ARG A 382 -35.28 9.81 -19.92
CA ARG A 382 -34.67 9.60 -21.24
C ARG A 382 -33.15 9.44 -21.15
N ALA A 383 -32.47 10.29 -20.36
CA ALA A 383 -31.04 10.13 -20.14
C ALA A 383 -30.75 8.85 -19.36
N TYR A 384 -31.55 8.54 -18.33
CA TYR A 384 -31.42 7.29 -17.56
C TYR A 384 -31.44 6.05 -18.46
N VAL A 385 -32.49 5.84 -19.25
CA VAL A 385 -32.60 4.65 -20.12
C VAL A 385 -31.43 4.56 -21.10
N ARG A 386 -31.05 5.70 -21.70
CA ARG A 386 -29.96 5.76 -22.67
C ARG A 386 -28.60 5.42 -22.05
N LEU A 387 -28.29 5.95 -20.87
CA LEU A 387 -27.01 5.71 -20.18
C LEU A 387 -26.96 4.31 -19.55
N ARG A 388 -28.09 3.82 -19.03
CA ARG A 388 -28.23 2.43 -18.57
C ARG A 388 -27.92 1.44 -19.69
N ASP A 389 -28.40 1.68 -20.90
CA ASP A 389 -28.12 0.78 -22.02
C ASP A 389 -26.69 0.97 -22.55
N ALA A 390 -26.14 2.19 -22.45
CA ALA A 390 -24.80 2.52 -22.93
C ALA A 390 -23.66 2.02 -22.02
N ILE A 391 -23.91 1.74 -20.74
CA ILE A 391 -22.87 1.28 -19.81
C ILE A 391 -22.53 -0.20 -19.99
N GLU A 392 -23.48 -1.01 -20.44
CA GLU A 392 -23.34 -2.48 -20.49
C GLU A 392 -22.11 -2.97 -21.29
N PRO A 393 -21.69 -2.35 -22.42
CA PRO A 393 -20.46 -2.75 -23.12
C PRO A 393 -19.14 -2.52 -22.35
N TYR A 394 -19.17 -1.71 -21.28
CA TYR A 394 -18.01 -1.45 -20.42
C TYR A 394 -17.93 -2.43 -19.26
N VAL A 395 -19.07 -2.89 -18.75
CA VAL A 395 -19.16 -3.83 -17.64
C VAL A 395 -18.69 -5.21 -18.11
N ARG A 396 -17.60 -5.72 -17.52
CA ARG A 396 -17.02 -7.03 -17.83
C ARG A 396 -16.81 -7.83 -16.58
N GLU A 397 -17.00 -9.15 -16.67
CA GLU A 397 -16.58 -10.03 -15.58
C GLU A 397 -15.07 -9.93 -15.38
N THR A 398 -14.66 -9.91 -14.11
CA THR A 398 -13.27 -9.82 -13.70
C THR A 398 -12.91 -11.00 -12.80
N ALA A 399 -11.63 -11.39 -12.83
CA ALA A 399 -11.13 -12.44 -11.95
C ALA A 399 -11.05 -11.92 -10.52
N ALA A 400 -11.14 -12.83 -9.55
CA ALA A 400 -10.89 -12.49 -8.16
C ALA A 400 -9.43 -12.03 -7.97
N PRO A 401 -9.17 -11.12 -7.01
CA PRO A 401 -7.81 -10.74 -6.64
C PRO A 401 -6.95 -11.96 -6.32
N ALA A 402 -5.67 -11.92 -6.68
CA ALA A 402 -4.73 -12.94 -6.24
C ALA A 402 -4.46 -12.81 -4.73
N ASN A 403 -4.15 -13.94 -4.09
CA ASN A 403 -3.71 -13.93 -2.69
C ASN A 403 -2.44 -13.07 -2.54
N VAL A 404 -2.38 -12.34 -1.43
CA VAL A 404 -1.26 -11.47 -1.09
C VAL A 404 -0.47 -12.10 0.05
N ASP A 405 0.86 -12.00 -0.02
CA ASP A 405 1.74 -12.47 1.05
C ASP A 405 1.36 -11.81 2.40
N PRO A 406 1.41 -12.50 3.55
CA PRO A 406 0.97 -11.94 4.83
C PRO A 406 1.67 -10.64 5.25
N GLU A 407 2.91 -10.41 4.84
CA GLU A 407 3.61 -9.15 5.13
C GLU A 407 3.00 -7.99 4.34
N ASP A 408 2.78 -8.19 3.04
CA ASP A 408 2.10 -7.23 2.17
C ASP A 408 0.65 -7.02 2.64
N ALA A 409 -0.05 -8.09 3.05
CA ALA A 409 -1.39 -8.00 3.62
C ALA A 409 -1.42 -7.17 4.91
N ALA A 410 -0.40 -7.29 5.77
CA ALA A 410 -0.27 -6.45 6.95
C ALA A 410 -0.02 -4.97 6.60
N LYS A 411 0.73 -4.69 5.53
CA LYS A 411 0.93 -3.33 5.00
C LYS A 411 -0.38 -2.76 4.43
N PHE A 412 -1.11 -3.54 3.65
CA PHE A 412 -2.45 -3.15 3.16
C PHE A 412 -3.42 -2.89 4.32
N ALA A 413 -3.45 -3.75 5.33
CA ALA A 413 -4.26 -3.54 6.52
C ALA A 413 -3.86 -2.25 7.27
N ALA A 414 -2.57 -1.93 7.34
CA ALA A 414 -2.10 -0.67 7.94
C ALA A 414 -2.59 0.55 7.15
N LEU A 415 -2.69 0.45 5.82
CA LEU A 415 -3.25 1.47 4.92
C LEU A 415 -4.79 1.55 4.94
N GLY A 416 -5.46 0.70 5.72
CA GLY A 416 -6.92 0.68 5.80
C GLY A 416 -7.61 -0.24 4.79
N TYR A 417 -6.84 -0.90 3.93
CA TYR A 417 -7.38 -1.92 3.02
C TYR A 417 -7.72 -3.21 3.75
N VAL A 418 -8.81 -3.80 3.32
CA VAL A 418 -9.22 -5.16 3.70
C VAL A 418 -8.45 -6.10 2.76
N GLY A 419 -7.85 -7.15 3.30
CA GLY A 419 -6.92 -8.03 2.59
C GLY A 419 -7.58 -9.28 2.00
N SER A 420 -8.75 -9.65 2.49
CA SER A 420 -9.46 -10.86 2.08
C SER A 420 -10.42 -10.65 0.92
N THR A 421 -10.59 -11.70 0.13
CA THR A 421 -11.61 -11.75 -0.91
C THR A 421 -12.91 -12.37 -0.38
N ALA A 422 -14.03 -11.70 -0.57
CA ALA A 422 -15.35 -12.23 -0.32
C ALA A 422 -15.80 -13.10 -1.50
N ALA A 423 -15.97 -14.39 -1.26
CA ALA A 423 -16.47 -15.31 -2.26
C ALA A 423 -17.93 -15.02 -2.60
N VAL A 424 -18.26 -14.97 -3.89
CA VAL A 424 -19.65 -14.81 -4.33
C VAL A 424 -20.02 -15.79 -5.42
N LYS A 425 -21.25 -16.28 -5.32
CA LYS A 425 -21.82 -17.26 -6.24
C LYS A 425 -22.43 -16.58 -7.47
N PRO A 426 -22.31 -17.16 -8.68
CA PRO A 426 -23.00 -16.67 -9.86
C PRO A 426 -24.52 -16.51 -9.62
N GLY A 427 -25.09 -15.37 -10.05
CA GLY A 427 -26.52 -15.08 -9.92
C GLY A 427 -26.98 -14.66 -8.51
N GLN A 428 -26.08 -14.52 -7.55
CA GLN A 428 -26.40 -13.99 -6.23
C GLN A 428 -26.77 -12.50 -6.32
N VAL A 429 -27.87 -12.10 -5.68
CA VAL A 429 -28.21 -10.68 -5.48
C VAL A 429 -27.30 -10.12 -4.40
N LEU A 430 -26.56 -9.07 -4.72
CA LEU A 430 -25.55 -8.50 -3.84
C LEU A 430 -26.09 -7.26 -3.13
N PRO A 431 -25.72 -7.04 -1.85
CA PRO A 431 -26.06 -5.82 -1.13
C PRO A 431 -25.60 -4.57 -1.88
N ASP A 432 -26.41 -3.51 -1.79
CA ASP A 432 -26.02 -2.21 -2.27
C ASP A 432 -24.99 -1.60 -1.30
N PRO A 433 -23.80 -1.17 -1.77
CA PRO A 433 -22.79 -0.53 -0.92
C PRO A 433 -23.34 0.64 -0.11
N LYS A 434 -24.27 1.43 -0.66
CA LYS A 434 -24.87 2.59 0.02
C LYS A 434 -25.62 2.20 1.29
N SER A 435 -26.28 1.05 1.27
CA SER A 435 -27.01 0.51 2.44
C SER A 435 -26.11 -0.24 3.42
N SER A 436 -24.86 -0.51 3.04
CA SER A 436 -23.93 -1.36 3.80
C SER A 436 -22.80 -0.57 4.47
N LEU A 437 -22.75 0.75 4.28
CA LEU A 437 -21.70 1.61 4.81
C LEU A 437 -21.55 1.54 6.34
N GLY A 438 -22.65 1.38 7.09
CA GLY A 438 -22.58 1.17 8.54
C GLY A 438 -21.80 -0.11 8.93
N VAL A 439 -21.92 -1.17 8.13
CA VAL A 439 -21.16 -2.42 8.32
C VAL A 439 -19.68 -2.16 8.07
N TYR A 440 -19.32 -1.37 7.05
CA TYR A 440 -17.93 -0.98 6.79
C TYR A 440 -17.32 -0.22 7.98
N GLN A 441 -18.05 0.74 8.55
CA GLN A 441 -17.63 1.50 9.73
C GLN A 441 -17.41 0.58 10.94
N ASP A 442 -18.32 -0.37 11.18
CA ASP A 442 -18.19 -1.36 12.26
C ASP A 442 -16.97 -2.27 12.06
N ILE A 443 -16.70 -2.71 10.82
CA ILE A 443 -15.49 -3.50 10.50
C ILE A 443 -14.23 -2.70 10.86
N ARG A 444 -14.12 -1.46 10.42
CA ARG A 444 -12.98 -0.58 10.76
C ARG A 444 -12.84 -0.36 12.26
N GLN A 445 -13.96 -0.21 12.95
CA GLN A 445 -13.98 -0.03 14.39
C GLN A 445 -13.47 -1.28 15.13
N ALA A 446 -13.81 -2.48 14.65
CA ALA A 446 -13.33 -3.74 15.22
C ALA A 446 -11.80 -3.88 15.09
N PHE A 447 -11.24 -3.59 13.91
CA PHE A 447 -9.79 -3.55 13.71
C PHE A 447 -9.11 -2.51 14.60
N THR A 448 -9.71 -1.33 14.72
CA THR A 448 -9.21 -0.24 15.57
C THR A 448 -9.17 -0.66 17.05
N TRP A 449 -10.22 -1.31 17.55
CA TRP A 449 -10.25 -1.81 18.93
C TRP A 449 -9.22 -2.91 19.18
N TYR A 450 -9.05 -3.84 18.23
CA TYR A 450 -8.00 -4.85 18.32
C TYR A 450 -6.60 -4.23 18.42
N ARG A 451 -6.29 -3.24 17.56
CA ARG A 451 -4.99 -2.52 17.58
C ARG A 451 -4.77 -1.77 18.90
N ASN A 452 -5.83 -1.16 19.43
CA ASN A 452 -5.78 -0.37 20.66
C ASN A 452 -5.87 -1.19 21.96
N GLY A 453 -5.76 -2.53 21.90
CA GLY A 453 -5.77 -3.39 23.08
C GLY A 453 -7.13 -3.45 23.78
N LYS A 454 -8.22 -3.38 23.02
CA LYS A 454 -9.60 -3.54 23.50
C LYS A 454 -10.18 -4.86 22.99
N GLU A 455 -9.56 -5.98 23.38
CA GLU A 455 -9.85 -7.31 22.84
C GLU A 455 -11.30 -7.76 23.06
N ASP A 456 -11.88 -7.50 24.24
CA ASP A 456 -13.26 -7.91 24.54
C ASP A 456 -14.30 -7.19 23.65
N ASP A 457 -14.11 -5.88 23.44
CA ASP A 457 -14.98 -5.08 22.57
C ASP A 457 -14.82 -5.48 21.11
N ALA A 458 -13.57 -5.69 20.67
CA ALA A 458 -13.27 -6.18 19.33
C ALA A 458 -13.92 -7.55 19.09
N LEU A 459 -13.75 -8.52 19.99
CA LEU A 459 -14.30 -9.88 19.85
C LEU A 459 -15.83 -9.86 19.75
N ARG A 460 -16.49 -9.03 20.56
CA ARG A 460 -17.94 -8.87 20.57
C ARG A 460 -18.43 -8.32 19.23
N LEU A 461 -17.84 -7.22 18.75
CA LEU A 461 -18.23 -6.60 17.49
C LEU A 461 -17.92 -7.50 16.28
N THR A 462 -16.73 -8.09 16.21
CA THR A 462 -16.37 -9.05 15.17
C THR A 462 -17.34 -10.24 15.14
N SER A 463 -17.76 -10.75 16.30
CA SER A 463 -18.74 -11.84 16.36
C SER A 463 -20.15 -11.42 15.90
N GLN A 464 -20.57 -10.18 16.17
CA GLN A 464 -21.82 -9.61 15.66
C GLN A 464 -21.77 -9.46 14.14
N LEU A 465 -20.66 -8.96 13.61
CA LEU A 465 -20.45 -8.80 12.17
C LEU A 465 -20.47 -10.15 11.45
N LEU A 466 -19.77 -11.16 11.98
CA LEU A 466 -19.80 -12.53 11.44
C LEU A 466 -21.19 -13.18 11.50
N ALA A 467 -22.01 -12.84 12.50
CA ALA A 467 -23.39 -13.31 12.55
C ALA A 467 -24.27 -12.69 11.45
N SER A 468 -23.93 -11.47 11.00
CA SER A 468 -24.64 -10.79 9.92
C SER A 468 -24.16 -11.23 8.54
N ASN A 469 -22.85 -11.35 8.35
CA ASN A 469 -22.23 -11.80 7.11
C ASN A 469 -20.97 -12.61 7.40
N ALA A 470 -21.13 -13.94 7.39
CA ALA A 470 -20.05 -14.87 7.67
C ALA A 470 -19.12 -15.14 6.48
N GLN A 471 -19.34 -14.49 5.32
CA GLN A 471 -18.52 -14.66 4.10
C GLN A 471 -17.31 -13.73 4.05
N ILE A 472 -17.16 -12.80 5.00
CA ILE A 472 -16.01 -11.89 5.06
C ILE A 472 -14.88 -12.61 5.80
N SER A 473 -13.90 -13.14 5.07
CA SER A 473 -12.78 -13.94 5.62
C SER A 473 -11.93 -13.16 6.61
N ASP A 474 -11.70 -11.86 6.37
CA ASP A 474 -10.92 -11.00 7.28
C ASP A 474 -11.52 -10.89 8.68
N LEU A 475 -12.83 -11.06 8.83
CA LEU A 475 -13.43 -11.09 10.16
C LEU A 475 -13.13 -12.40 10.92
N TRP A 476 -12.95 -13.50 10.19
CA TRP A 476 -12.53 -14.78 10.79
C TRP A 476 -11.05 -14.72 11.21
N ASP A 477 -10.18 -14.16 10.37
CA ASP A 477 -8.76 -13.90 10.69
C ASP A 477 -8.64 -12.94 11.89
N LEU A 478 -9.38 -11.83 11.88
CA LEU A 478 -9.41 -10.90 13.01
C LEU A 478 -9.88 -11.59 14.29
N LYS A 479 -10.93 -12.42 14.22
CA LYS A 479 -11.40 -13.21 15.37
C LYS A 479 -10.35 -14.19 15.88
N PHE A 480 -9.64 -14.88 14.99
CA PHE A 480 -8.51 -15.73 15.35
C PHE A 480 -7.46 -14.92 16.12
N LYS A 481 -7.00 -13.79 15.56
CA LYS A 481 -5.98 -12.91 16.16
C LYS A 481 -6.39 -12.37 17.53
N ILE A 482 -7.64 -11.94 17.69
CA ILE A 482 -8.16 -11.47 18.98
C ILE A 482 -8.12 -12.59 20.02
N LEU A 483 -8.65 -13.78 19.69
CA LEU A 483 -8.68 -14.92 20.60
C LEU A 483 -7.27 -15.42 20.95
N ASP A 484 -6.36 -15.40 19.97
CA ASP A 484 -4.96 -15.79 20.16
C ASP A 484 -4.26 -14.85 21.15
N LYS A 485 -4.45 -13.53 20.98
CA LYS A 485 -3.93 -12.48 21.86
C LYS A 485 -4.50 -12.57 23.28
N MET A 486 -5.74 -13.03 23.43
CA MET A 486 -6.35 -13.31 24.74
C MET A 486 -5.87 -14.63 25.38
N GLY A 487 -4.96 -15.38 24.73
CA GLY A 487 -4.46 -16.68 25.21
C GLY A 487 -5.45 -17.84 25.00
N ARG A 488 -6.55 -17.62 24.27
CA ARG A 488 -7.60 -18.63 24.02
C ARG A 488 -7.27 -19.46 22.78
N LYS A 489 -6.09 -20.10 22.76
CA LYS A 489 -5.50 -20.78 21.60
C LYS A 489 -6.45 -21.77 20.89
N ARG A 490 -7.16 -22.62 21.65
CA ARG A 490 -8.11 -23.60 21.06
C ARG A 490 -9.31 -22.94 20.40
N ASP A 491 -9.82 -21.86 20.98
CA ASP A 491 -10.96 -21.12 20.43
C ASP A 491 -10.53 -20.36 19.17
N ALA A 492 -9.31 -19.82 19.14
CA ALA A 492 -8.73 -19.19 17.97
C ALA A 492 -8.69 -20.18 16.80
N ILE A 493 -8.06 -21.35 16.98
CA ILE A 493 -7.99 -22.40 15.96
C ILE A 493 -9.38 -22.81 15.49
N GLN A 494 -10.36 -22.93 16.39
CA GLN A 494 -11.73 -23.27 16.04
C GLN A 494 -12.39 -22.18 15.18
N ALA A 495 -12.17 -20.90 15.49
CA ALA A 495 -12.69 -19.79 14.69
C ALA A 495 -12.14 -19.81 13.25
N ALA A 496 -10.83 -20.04 13.07
CA ALA A 496 -10.25 -20.16 11.74
C ALA A 496 -10.79 -21.39 10.98
N LYS A 497 -10.96 -22.54 11.65
CA LYS A 497 -11.61 -23.73 11.08
C LYS A 497 -13.07 -23.46 10.67
N ASP A 498 -13.82 -22.70 11.47
CA ASP A 498 -15.20 -22.33 11.15
C ASP A 498 -15.25 -21.43 9.91
N GLY A 499 -14.32 -20.47 9.79
CA GLY A 499 -14.16 -19.64 8.59
C GLY A 499 -13.86 -20.47 7.33
N LEU A 500 -12.94 -21.44 7.42
CA LEU A 500 -12.59 -22.33 6.30
C LEU A 500 -13.76 -23.20 5.80
N ARG A 501 -14.77 -23.47 6.63
CA ARG A 501 -16.00 -24.18 6.18
C ARG A 501 -16.85 -23.31 5.27
N LEU A 502 -16.77 -21.99 5.40
CA LEU A 502 -17.56 -21.01 4.66
C LEU A 502 -16.82 -20.46 3.45
N VAL A 503 -15.51 -20.24 3.61
CA VAL A 503 -14.59 -19.78 2.56
C VAL A 503 -13.48 -20.82 2.40
N PRO A 504 -13.72 -21.90 1.64
CA PRO A 504 -12.73 -22.96 1.46
C PRO A 504 -11.48 -22.45 0.74
N ASN A 505 -10.32 -22.98 1.12
CA ASN A 505 -9.01 -22.65 0.56
C ASN A 505 -8.52 -21.21 0.80
N GLU A 506 -9.10 -20.48 1.76
CA GLU A 506 -8.59 -19.16 2.15
C GLU A 506 -7.19 -19.27 2.77
N GLY A 507 -6.19 -18.68 2.12
CA GLY A 507 -4.77 -18.86 2.47
C GLY A 507 -4.42 -18.41 3.89
N ALA A 508 -4.91 -17.23 4.31
CA ALA A 508 -4.66 -16.70 5.64
C ALA A 508 -5.22 -17.62 6.74
N LEU A 509 -6.48 -18.08 6.59
CA LEU A 509 -7.10 -18.97 7.57
C LEU A 509 -6.45 -20.35 7.62
N LEU A 510 -5.94 -20.87 6.50
CA LEU A 510 -5.14 -22.10 6.47
C LEU A 510 -3.86 -21.94 7.31
N LEU A 511 -3.15 -20.82 7.13
CA LEU A 511 -1.95 -20.52 7.94
C LEU A 511 -2.28 -20.31 9.42
N ASP A 512 -3.39 -19.65 9.74
CA ASP A 512 -3.85 -19.46 11.13
C ASP A 512 -4.10 -20.80 11.83
N VAL A 513 -4.81 -21.73 11.18
CA VAL A 513 -5.00 -23.08 11.72
C VAL A 513 -3.67 -23.80 11.85
N ALA A 514 -2.80 -23.70 10.84
CA ALA A 514 -1.52 -24.39 10.83
C ALA A 514 -0.61 -23.90 11.98
N LYS A 515 -0.44 -22.59 12.11
CA LYS A 515 0.36 -21.92 13.14
C LYS A 515 -0.22 -22.15 14.53
N GLY A 516 -1.52 -21.92 14.72
CA GLY A 516 -2.17 -22.13 16.00
C GLY A 516 -2.07 -23.59 16.47
N SER A 517 -2.18 -24.55 15.55
CA SER A 517 -2.03 -25.98 15.86
C SER A 517 -0.58 -26.33 16.23
N LEU A 518 0.40 -25.75 15.53
CA LEU A 518 1.83 -25.90 15.85
C LEU A 518 2.12 -25.38 17.27
N ASP A 519 1.59 -24.21 17.64
CA ASP A 519 1.77 -23.59 18.97
C ASP A 519 1.28 -24.49 20.12
N ILE A 520 0.20 -25.24 19.92
CA ILE A 520 -0.35 -26.16 20.94
C ILE A 520 0.19 -27.59 20.83
N GLY A 521 1.11 -27.86 19.89
CA GLY A 521 1.73 -29.17 19.68
C GLY A 521 0.89 -30.16 18.88
N ASP A 522 -0.20 -29.74 18.23
CA ASP A 522 -0.97 -30.56 17.29
C ASP A 522 -0.30 -30.56 15.91
N LEU A 523 0.78 -31.35 15.80
CA LEU A 523 1.64 -31.40 14.63
C LEU A 523 0.96 -32.01 13.38
N ASP A 524 -0.08 -32.83 13.55
CA ASP A 524 -0.81 -33.44 12.43
C ASP A 524 -1.74 -32.40 11.78
N THR A 525 -2.54 -31.69 12.58
CA THR A 525 -3.38 -30.59 12.06
C THR A 525 -2.51 -29.48 11.46
N ALA A 526 -1.40 -29.14 12.11
CA ALA A 526 -0.46 -28.13 11.64
C ALA A 526 0.08 -28.46 10.23
N GLN A 527 0.56 -29.70 10.04
CA GLN A 527 1.07 -30.17 8.76
C GLN A 527 0.00 -30.11 7.67
N GLN A 528 -1.17 -30.68 7.93
CA GLN A 528 -2.25 -30.78 6.94
C GLN A 528 -2.67 -29.41 6.39
N HIS A 529 -2.81 -28.42 7.26
CA HIS A 529 -3.25 -27.08 6.85
C HIS A 529 -2.12 -26.28 6.20
N ALA A 530 -0.87 -26.47 6.64
CA ALA A 530 0.27 -25.86 5.97
C ALA A 530 0.46 -26.41 4.55
N GLU A 531 0.32 -27.73 4.33
CA GLU A 531 0.36 -28.34 2.99
C GLU A 531 -0.71 -27.76 2.05
N LEU A 532 -1.93 -27.55 2.55
CA LEU A 532 -2.99 -26.89 1.79
C LEU A 532 -2.67 -25.42 1.48
N ALA A 533 -1.99 -24.73 2.40
CA ALA A 533 -1.61 -23.34 2.24
C ALA A 533 -0.49 -23.14 1.20
N VAL A 534 0.29 -24.17 0.84
CA VAL A 534 1.42 -24.06 -0.11
C VAL A 534 0.98 -23.46 -1.45
N ASN A 535 -0.21 -23.80 -1.95
CA ASN A 535 -0.70 -23.30 -3.23
C ASN A 535 -1.05 -21.80 -3.19
N ASN A 536 -1.32 -21.26 -2.01
CA ASN A 536 -1.77 -19.88 -1.82
C ASN A 536 -0.63 -18.99 -1.32
N LEU A 537 0.07 -19.44 -0.28
CA LEU A 537 1.08 -18.71 0.48
C LEU A 537 2.31 -19.61 0.71
N PRO A 538 3.06 -19.97 -0.34
CA PRO A 538 4.09 -21.00 -0.29
C PRO A 538 5.19 -20.71 0.73
N SER A 539 5.69 -19.48 0.80
CA SER A 539 6.80 -19.15 1.70
C SER A 539 6.46 -19.42 3.16
N LYS A 540 5.34 -18.89 3.64
CA LYS A 540 4.87 -19.07 5.03
C LYS A 540 4.37 -20.48 5.32
N ALA A 541 3.77 -21.14 4.34
CA ALA A 541 3.39 -22.55 4.47
C ALA A 541 4.63 -23.43 4.70
N HIS A 542 5.66 -23.26 3.87
CA HIS A 542 6.93 -23.98 4.01
C HIS A 542 7.68 -23.62 5.30
N GLU A 543 7.58 -22.37 5.77
CA GLU A 543 8.12 -21.95 7.08
C GLU A 543 7.48 -22.74 8.24
N ILE A 544 6.15 -22.91 8.22
CA ILE A 544 5.43 -23.71 9.23
C ILE A 544 5.79 -25.20 9.11
N LEU A 545 5.84 -25.74 7.88
CA LEU A 545 6.23 -27.14 7.65
C LEU A 545 7.65 -27.43 8.17
N ALA A 546 8.59 -26.51 7.97
CA ALA A 546 9.94 -26.62 8.50
C ALA A 546 9.93 -26.76 10.04
N HIS A 547 9.13 -25.95 10.74
CA HIS A 547 8.96 -26.05 12.18
C HIS A 547 8.27 -27.36 12.61
N VAL A 548 7.26 -27.82 11.87
CA VAL A 548 6.59 -29.11 12.14
C VAL A 548 7.59 -30.26 12.08
N TRP A 549 8.41 -30.34 11.02
CA TRP A 549 9.40 -31.41 10.88
C TRP A 549 10.52 -31.32 11.91
N SER A 550 10.95 -30.11 12.27
CA SER A 550 11.89 -29.88 13.37
C SER A 550 11.34 -30.43 14.69
N ARG A 551 10.08 -30.15 15.04
CA ARG A 551 9.41 -30.69 16.24
C ARG A 551 9.25 -32.21 16.22
N ARG A 552 9.11 -32.81 15.04
CA ARG A 552 9.09 -34.28 14.87
C ARG A 552 10.49 -34.92 14.89
N GLY A 553 11.56 -34.12 14.85
CA GLY A 553 12.95 -34.59 14.82
C GLY A 553 13.47 -34.96 13.43
N ASP A 554 12.73 -34.68 12.34
CA ASP A 554 13.20 -34.90 10.96
C ASP A 554 13.89 -33.64 10.43
N MET A 555 15.17 -33.48 10.77
CA MET A 555 15.95 -32.31 10.38
C MET A 555 16.19 -32.21 8.86
N ASN A 556 16.17 -33.33 8.14
CA ASN A 556 16.38 -33.31 6.70
C ASN A 556 15.15 -32.75 5.97
N ARG A 557 13.95 -33.14 6.39
CA ARG A 557 12.72 -32.53 5.88
C ARG A 557 12.59 -31.08 6.32
N SER A 558 12.90 -30.77 7.57
CA SER A 558 12.89 -29.39 8.07
C SER A 558 13.75 -28.46 7.21
N GLU A 559 14.97 -28.89 6.87
CA GLU A 559 15.87 -28.13 6.00
C GLU A 559 15.32 -27.99 4.56
N ALA A 560 14.73 -29.06 4.01
CA ALA A 560 14.15 -29.02 2.67
C ALA A 560 13.00 -27.99 2.59
N GLU A 561 12.11 -27.98 3.58
CA GLU A 561 11.02 -27.01 3.67
C GLU A 561 11.55 -25.59 3.88
N ALA A 562 12.53 -25.38 4.77
CA ALA A 562 13.12 -24.05 4.96
C ALA A 562 13.79 -23.50 3.69
N LYS A 563 14.38 -24.38 2.87
CA LYS A 563 14.92 -24.02 1.54
C LYS A 563 13.82 -23.64 0.53
N LEU A 564 12.69 -24.35 0.53
CA LEU A 564 11.54 -24.01 -0.30
C LEU A 564 10.92 -22.67 0.13
N SER A 565 10.81 -22.44 1.44
CA SER A 565 10.38 -21.16 2.00
C SER A 565 11.28 -20.01 1.53
N LEU A 566 12.61 -20.21 1.59
CA LEU A 566 13.59 -19.23 1.09
C LEU A 566 13.48 -18.95 -0.41
N GLN A 567 13.20 -19.97 -1.23
CA GLN A 567 13.05 -19.82 -2.69
C GLN A 567 11.80 -19.05 -3.09
N THR A 568 10.78 -19.07 -2.23
CA THR A 568 9.46 -18.49 -2.50
C THR A 568 9.19 -17.22 -1.72
N SER A 569 10.13 -16.77 -0.86
CA SER A 569 9.97 -15.59 -0.02
C SER A 569 10.40 -14.30 -0.72
N ASN A 570 9.66 -13.22 -0.46
CA ASN A 570 10.09 -11.86 -0.76
C ASN A 570 11.08 -11.35 0.31
N ASP A 571 10.90 -11.73 1.58
CA ASP A 571 11.84 -11.47 2.68
C ASP A 571 12.53 -12.77 3.10
N PRO A 572 13.82 -12.98 2.76
CA PRO A 572 14.53 -14.21 3.09
C PRO A 572 14.95 -14.31 4.56
N THR A 573 14.74 -13.30 5.40
CA THR A 573 15.32 -13.20 6.75
C THR A 573 14.84 -14.33 7.67
N ALA A 574 13.52 -14.53 7.79
CA ALA A 574 12.97 -15.62 8.62
C ALA A 574 13.38 -17.02 8.12
N PRO A 575 13.30 -17.35 6.81
CA PRO A 575 13.82 -18.62 6.29
C PRO A 575 15.32 -18.82 6.55
N LEU A 576 16.14 -17.76 6.46
CA LEU A 576 17.57 -17.83 6.77
C LEU A 576 17.81 -18.10 8.26
N MET A 577 17.03 -17.47 9.15
CA MET A 577 17.10 -17.73 10.59
C MET A 577 16.71 -19.17 10.93
N GLN A 578 15.71 -19.74 10.26
CA GLN A 578 15.36 -21.16 10.43
C GLN A 578 16.49 -22.08 9.96
N LEU A 579 17.07 -21.84 8.78
CA LEU A 579 18.21 -22.62 8.29
C LEU A 579 19.41 -22.53 9.23
N ALA A 580 19.65 -21.35 9.81
CA ALA A 580 20.67 -21.17 10.84
C ALA A 580 20.39 -22.01 12.09
N ALA A 581 19.15 -22.03 12.58
CA ALA A 581 18.76 -22.85 13.72
C ALA A 581 18.97 -24.35 13.46
N ILE A 582 18.61 -24.83 12.25
CA ILE A 582 18.81 -26.23 11.85
C ILE A 582 20.30 -26.60 11.80
N GLU A 583 21.14 -25.76 11.19
CA GLU A 583 22.59 -26.02 11.14
C GLU A 583 23.25 -25.91 12.52
N LYS A 584 22.77 -25.02 13.38
CA LYS A 584 23.20 -24.90 14.78
C LYS A 584 22.91 -26.19 15.55
N ASP A 585 21.71 -26.76 15.40
CA ASP A 585 21.33 -28.01 16.08
C ASP A 585 22.15 -29.21 15.58
N ARG A 586 22.63 -29.18 14.34
CA ARG A 586 23.59 -30.15 13.77
C ARG A 586 25.04 -29.92 14.22
N GLY A 587 25.32 -28.83 14.93
CA GLY A 587 26.66 -28.45 15.37
C GLY A 587 27.50 -27.74 14.30
N HIS A 588 26.93 -27.39 13.14
CA HIS A 588 27.63 -26.67 12.07
C HIS A 588 27.57 -25.16 12.28
N LEU A 589 28.22 -24.67 13.34
CA LEU A 589 28.13 -23.27 13.78
C LEU A 589 28.56 -22.25 12.69
N ASP A 590 29.59 -22.56 11.90
CA ASP A 590 30.03 -21.67 10.81
C ASP A 590 28.98 -21.52 9.70
N ARG A 591 28.29 -22.61 9.35
CA ARG A 591 27.21 -22.58 8.35
C ARG A 591 25.98 -21.86 8.89
N ALA A 592 25.66 -22.08 10.16
CA ALA A 592 24.58 -21.37 10.81
C ALA A 592 24.84 -19.85 10.81
N LEU A 593 26.08 -19.44 11.08
CA LEU A 593 26.49 -18.05 11.05
C LEU A 593 26.44 -17.44 9.63
N ASP A 594 26.82 -18.18 8.59
CA ASP A 594 26.70 -17.75 7.19
C ASP A 594 25.26 -17.34 6.82
N TYR A 595 24.28 -18.16 7.21
CA TYR A 595 22.87 -17.83 6.98
C TYR A 595 22.43 -16.55 7.69
N LEU A 596 22.84 -16.34 8.94
CA LEU A 596 22.50 -15.11 9.68
C LEU A 596 23.22 -13.88 9.14
N ASN A 597 24.46 -14.02 8.65
CA ASN A 597 25.18 -12.93 7.98
C ASN A 597 24.44 -12.47 6.73
N ARG A 598 23.96 -13.41 5.91
CA ARG A 598 23.11 -13.09 4.75
C ARG A 598 21.82 -12.39 5.15
N GLY A 599 21.23 -12.72 6.30
CA GLY A 599 20.08 -11.98 6.85
C GLY A 599 20.44 -10.54 7.18
N VAL A 600 21.54 -10.32 7.90
CA VAL A 600 21.99 -8.97 8.30
C VAL A 600 22.46 -8.13 7.10
N GLU A 601 23.04 -8.75 6.06
CA GLU A 601 23.37 -8.06 4.81
C GLU A 601 22.12 -7.49 4.11
N ARG A 602 20.99 -8.19 4.19
CA ARG A 602 19.71 -7.71 3.65
C ARG A 602 19.14 -6.57 4.49
N GLU A 603 19.21 -6.68 5.82
CA GLU A 603 18.81 -5.62 6.74
C GLU A 603 19.64 -4.34 6.52
N ASN A 604 20.97 -4.46 6.49
CA ASN A 604 21.88 -3.32 6.27
C ASN A 604 21.73 -2.68 4.88
N GLY A 605 21.33 -3.48 3.88
CA GLY A 605 20.99 -2.99 2.55
C GLY A 605 19.65 -2.28 2.47
N HIS A 606 18.90 -2.17 3.57
CA HIS A 606 17.49 -1.72 3.63
C HIS A 606 16.59 -2.55 2.70
N ILE A 607 16.98 -3.80 2.43
CA ILE A 607 16.22 -4.73 1.59
C ILE A 607 15.13 -5.40 2.45
N THR A 608 15.39 -5.58 3.74
CA THR A 608 14.47 -6.15 4.73
C THR A 608 14.52 -5.30 6.00
N LYS A 609 13.44 -5.30 6.80
CA LYS A 609 13.43 -4.56 8.08
C LYS A 609 14.27 -5.26 9.14
N ALA A 610 14.57 -4.52 10.21
CA ALA A 610 15.00 -5.12 11.46
C ALA A 610 14.09 -6.28 11.85
N HIS A 611 14.67 -7.47 11.99
CA HIS A 611 13.93 -8.68 12.33
C HIS A 611 14.23 -9.10 13.76
N GLU A 612 13.17 -9.22 14.59
CA GLU A 612 13.32 -9.63 15.99
C GLU A 612 13.97 -11.02 16.04
N GLY A 613 15.00 -11.15 16.86
CA GLY A 613 15.74 -12.39 17.04
C GLY A 613 16.90 -12.62 16.06
N LEU A 614 17.06 -11.81 15.00
CA LEU A 614 18.16 -11.98 14.04
C LEU A 614 19.52 -11.72 14.69
N HIS A 615 19.66 -10.55 15.31
CA HIS A 615 20.89 -10.17 15.99
C HIS A 615 21.09 -10.96 17.29
N LEU A 616 20.01 -11.30 18.00
CA LEU A 616 20.07 -12.26 19.11
C LEU A 616 20.68 -13.61 18.67
N SER A 617 20.18 -14.20 17.59
CA SER A 617 20.62 -15.50 17.10
C SER A 617 22.07 -15.45 16.61
N ARG A 618 22.44 -14.34 15.94
CA ARG A 618 23.82 -14.14 15.46
C ARG A 618 24.78 -13.94 16.62
N GLY A 619 24.38 -13.14 17.61
CA GLY A 619 25.13 -12.94 18.84
C GLY A 619 25.38 -14.23 19.62
N ASP A 620 24.38 -15.12 19.76
CA ASP A 620 24.56 -16.42 20.41
C ASP A 620 25.58 -17.30 19.67
N LEU A 621 25.54 -17.36 18.33
CA LEU A 621 26.52 -18.11 17.55
C LEU A 621 27.93 -17.51 17.66
N LEU A 622 28.06 -16.19 17.59
CA LEU A 622 29.33 -15.49 17.72
C LEU A 622 29.96 -15.73 19.11
N ALA A 623 29.15 -15.69 20.17
CA ALA A 623 29.62 -15.99 21.53
C ALA A 623 30.11 -17.44 21.65
N ARG A 624 29.40 -18.41 21.06
CA ARG A 624 29.82 -19.83 21.02
C ARG A 624 31.12 -20.05 20.24
N LEU A 625 31.37 -19.22 19.23
CA LEU A 625 32.61 -19.21 18.44
C LEU A 625 33.73 -18.39 19.10
N GLY A 626 33.51 -17.82 20.30
CA GLY A 626 34.50 -17.01 21.03
C GLY A 626 34.67 -15.58 20.50
N ARG A 627 33.81 -15.13 19.58
CA ARG A 627 33.81 -13.78 18.98
C ARG A 627 33.02 -12.80 19.84
N ASN A 628 33.40 -12.68 21.10
CA ASN A 628 32.59 -12.03 22.13
C ASN A 628 32.32 -10.54 21.88
N SER A 629 33.28 -9.79 21.33
CA SER A 629 33.07 -8.37 21.03
C SER A 629 32.00 -8.14 19.96
N GLU A 630 31.93 -9.02 18.97
CA GLU A 630 30.92 -8.97 17.92
C GLU A 630 29.55 -9.41 18.45
N ALA A 631 29.53 -10.46 19.29
CA ALA A 631 28.32 -10.90 19.97
C ALA A 631 27.69 -9.82 20.85
N GLU A 632 28.51 -9.08 21.61
CA GLU A 632 28.03 -7.95 22.41
C GLU A 632 27.39 -6.87 21.53
N ASN A 633 28.00 -6.55 20.39
CA ASN A 633 27.48 -5.52 19.49
C ASN A 633 26.11 -5.94 18.92
N ASP A 634 25.97 -7.21 18.55
CA ASP A 634 24.70 -7.76 18.09
C ASP A 634 23.61 -7.74 19.17
N PHE A 635 23.91 -8.17 20.40
CA PHE A 635 22.91 -8.10 21.47
C PHE A 635 22.48 -6.65 21.77
N ARG A 636 23.40 -5.69 21.69
CA ARG A 636 23.07 -4.26 21.87
C ARG A 636 22.21 -3.73 20.74
N LEU A 637 22.50 -4.13 19.49
CA LEU A 637 21.70 -3.75 18.33
C LEU A 637 20.28 -4.35 18.41
N GLU A 638 20.17 -5.62 18.78
CA GLU A 638 18.89 -6.28 19.07
C GLU A 638 18.10 -5.52 20.15
N ILE A 639 18.74 -5.11 21.24
CA ILE A 639 18.08 -4.34 22.32
C ILE A 639 17.65 -2.94 21.84
N ALA A 640 18.45 -2.29 21.00
CA ALA A 640 18.13 -0.99 20.46
C ALA A 640 16.92 -1.05 19.51
N ASN A 641 16.86 -2.09 18.67
CA ASN A 641 15.77 -2.33 17.73
C ASN A 641 14.52 -2.88 18.44
N PHE A 642 14.71 -3.76 19.43
CA PHE A 642 13.65 -4.45 20.17
C PHE A 642 13.87 -4.33 21.70
N PRO A 643 13.52 -3.18 22.31
CA PRO A 643 13.72 -2.97 23.74
C PRO A 643 12.95 -3.96 24.64
N SER A 644 11.98 -4.69 24.08
CA SER A 644 11.23 -5.74 24.78
C SER A 644 11.85 -7.13 24.70
N SER A 645 12.95 -7.32 23.96
CA SER A 645 13.59 -8.62 23.76
C SER A 645 14.32 -9.09 25.01
N THR A 646 13.59 -9.74 25.93
CA THR A 646 14.12 -10.21 27.22
C THR A 646 15.32 -11.15 27.06
N ASN A 647 15.32 -11.98 26.01
CA ASN A 647 16.40 -12.91 25.68
C ASN A 647 17.69 -12.21 25.27
N ALA A 648 17.60 -11.05 24.59
CA ALA A 648 18.78 -10.26 24.19
C ALA A 648 19.49 -9.68 25.42
N TYR A 649 18.73 -9.11 26.35
CA TYR A 649 19.27 -8.68 27.64
C TYR A 649 19.87 -9.85 28.43
N ALA A 650 19.16 -10.98 28.54
CA ALA A 650 19.66 -12.15 29.26
C ALA A 650 21.00 -12.64 28.69
N SER A 651 21.09 -12.74 27.37
CA SER A 651 22.30 -13.19 26.66
C SER A 651 23.46 -12.21 26.85
N LEU A 652 23.18 -10.90 26.80
CA LEU A 652 24.18 -9.86 27.04
C LEU A 652 24.64 -9.84 28.50
N ILE A 653 23.74 -10.00 29.46
CA ILE A 653 24.06 -10.08 30.89
C ILE A 653 24.98 -11.27 31.15
N LEU A 654 24.66 -12.46 30.60
CA LEU A 654 25.48 -13.65 30.71
C LEU A 654 26.87 -13.44 30.10
N LEU A 655 26.94 -12.84 28.90
CA LEU A 655 28.20 -12.56 28.22
C LEU A 655 29.08 -11.59 29.05
N LEU A 656 28.51 -10.49 29.54
CA LEU A 656 29.24 -9.50 30.35
C LEU A 656 29.69 -10.09 31.69
N ALA A 657 28.85 -10.89 32.35
CA ALA A 657 29.21 -11.57 33.58
C ALA A 657 30.37 -12.56 33.36
N SER A 658 30.38 -13.30 32.25
CA SER A 658 31.49 -14.19 31.89
C SER A 658 32.82 -13.46 31.68
N GLN A 659 32.77 -12.16 31.35
CA GLN A 659 33.92 -11.27 31.21
C GLN A 659 34.24 -10.45 32.47
N GLN A 660 33.58 -10.74 33.61
CA GLN A 660 33.70 -10.03 34.87
C GLN A 660 33.28 -8.54 34.82
N ARG A 661 32.46 -8.13 33.84
CA ARG A 661 31.90 -6.78 33.71
C ARG A 661 30.57 -6.64 34.47
N LEU A 662 30.61 -6.89 35.77
CA LEU A 662 29.43 -7.04 36.63
C LEU A 662 28.60 -5.74 36.79
N ASP A 663 29.25 -4.58 36.77
CA ASP A 663 28.56 -3.29 36.89
C ASP A 663 27.64 -3.03 35.69
N GLU A 664 28.12 -3.32 34.48
CA GLU A 664 27.33 -3.20 33.25
C GLU A 664 26.20 -4.23 33.19
N ALA A 665 26.48 -5.48 33.58
CA ALA A 665 25.49 -6.54 33.67
C ALA A 665 24.36 -6.17 34.64
N THR A 666 24.70 -5.60 35.80
CA THR A 666 23.72 -5.15 36.80
C THR A 666 22.86 -4.01 36.26
N LYS A 667 23.45 -3.05 35.54
CA LYS A 667 22.68 -1.97 34.92
C LYS A 667 21.64 -2.48 33.92
N LEU A 668 22.00 -3.46 33.10
CA LEU A 668 21.11 -4.06 32.10
C LEU A 668 19.90 -4.75 32.70
N VAL A 669 20.02 -5.32 33.91
CA VAL A 669 18.87 -5.88 34.64
C VAL A 669 17.79 -4.81 34.88
N PHE A 670 18.20 -3.62 35.32
CA PHE A 670 17.27 -2.52 35.53
C PHE A 670 16.72 -1.98 34.21
N ASP A 671 17.56 -1.87 33.18
CA ASP A 671 17.14 -1.42 31.85
C ASP A 671 16.09 -2.35 31.25
N LEU A 672 16.24 -3.67 31.37
CA LEU A 672 15.25 -4.66 30.93
C LEU A 672 13.90 -4.44 31.62
N ILE A 673 13.87 -4.31 32.95
CA ILE A 673 12.62 -4.16 33.71
C ILE A 673 11.93 -2.83 33.37
N LYS A 674 12.71 -1.79 33.09
CA LYS A 674 12.21 -0.49 32.65
C LYS A 674 11.62 -0.55 31.24
N ALA A 675 12.30 -1.23 30.31
CA ALA A 675 11.90 -1.31 28.91
C ALA A 675 10.71 -2.25 28.70
N ALA A 676 10.65 -3.38 29.43
CA ALA A 676 9.58 -4.38 29.34
C ALA A 676 9.06 -4.78 30.73
N PRO A 677 8.20 -3.99 31.37
CA PRO A 677 7.64 -4.33 32.67
C PRO A 677 6.50 -5.35 32.52
N ALA A 678 6.86 -6.64 32.48
CA ALA A 678 5.93 -7.78 32.41
C ALA A 678 6.39 -8.92 33.32
N ALA A 679 5.48 -9.81 33.74
CA ALA A 679 5.79 -10.93 34.64
C ALA A 679 6.96 -11.79 34.13
N HIS A 680 6.94 -12.15 32.83
CA HIS A 680 8.00 -12.88 32.15
C HIS A 680 9.37 -12.19 32.27
N SER A 681 9.44 -10.86 32.21
CA SER A 681 10.69 -10.12 32.34
C SER A 681 11.35 -10.30 33.73
N TYR A 682 10.55 -10.38 34.79
CA TYR A 682 11.05 -10.68 36.13
C TYR A 682 11.51 -12.14 36.25
N VAL A 683 10.83 -13.07 35.58
CA VAL A 683 11.27 -14.48 35.48
C VAL A 683 12.64 -14.53 34.81
N THR A 684 12.78 -13.94 33.62
CA THR A 684 14.03 -13.95 32.85
C THR A 684 15.19 -13.34 33.63
N VAL A 685 15.00 -12.18 34.27
CA VAL A 685 16.03 -11.56 35.12
C VAL A 685 16.45 -12.49 36.25
N SER A 686 15.48 -13.09 36.93
CA SER A 686 15.74 -13.93 38.10
C SER A 686 16.51 -15.19 37.72
N GLU A 687 16.15 -15.83 36.60
CA GLU A 687 16.85 -17.00 36.08
C GLU A 687 18.24 -16.65 35.55
N THR A 688 18.39 -15.50 34.90
CA THR A 688 19.69 -14.99 34.42
C THR A 688 20.63 -14.72 35.60
N LEU A 689 20.16 -14.03 36.64
CA LEU A 689 20.95 -13.75 37.85
C LEU A 689 21.35 -15.04 38.57
N LYS A 690 20.44 -16.02 38.63
CA LYS A 690 20.75 -17.35 39.18
C LYS A 690 21.85 -18.04 38.38
N ALA A 691 21.81 -17.96 37.04
CA ALA A 691 22.81 -18.56 36.16
C ALA A 691 24.21 -17.96 36.31
N VAL A 692 24.32 -16.66 36.63
CA VAL A 692 25.61 -16.00 36.93
C VAL A 692 26.04 -16.13 38.40
N GLY A 693 25.28 -16.86 39.22
CA GLY A 693 25.59 -17.12 40.63
C GLY A 693 25.10 -16.07 41.64
N ASP A 694 24.29 -15.09 41.21
CA ASP A 694 23.65 -14.13 42.11
C ASP A 694 22.30 -14.63 42.65
N ASP A 695 22.38 -15.55 43.60
CA ASP A 695 21.22 -16.15 44.27
C ASP A 695 20.35 -15.14 45.02
N ARG A 696 20.94 -14.04 45.51
CA ARG A 696 20.23 -13.02 46.27
C ARG A 696 19.47 -12.10 45.33
N GLY A 697 20.09 -11.65 44.25
CA GLY A 697 19.44 -10.87 43.20
C GLY A 697 18.33 -11.65 42.50
N ALA A 698 18.56 -12.93 42.20
CA ALA A 698 17.54 -13.81 41.63
C ALA A 698 16.27 -13.89 42.50
N LEU A 699 16.44 -14.10 43.81
CA LEU A 699 15.31 -14.14 44.74
C LEU A 699 14.63 -12.77 44.89
N TYR A 700 15.41 -11.70 44.92
CA TYR A 700 14.91 -10.33 45.02
C TYR A 700 13.98 -9.99 43.84
N TRP A 701 14.42 -10.22 42.61
CA TRP A 701 13.64 -9.89 41.42
C TRP A 701 12.42 -10.79 41.25
N ALA A 702 12.49 -12.08 41.63
CA ALA A 702 11.33 -12.95 41.65
C ALA A 702 10.26 -12.42 42.64
N TYR A 703 10.67 -11.92 43.80
CA TYR A 703 9.76 -11.31 44.77
C TYR A 703 9.17 -9.98 44.28
N GLN A 704 9.98 -9.11 43.67
CA GLN A 704 9.48 -7.87 43.05
C GLN A 704 8.45 -8.16 41.95
N GLY A 705 8.69 -9.19 41.13
CA GLY A 705 7.74 -9.66 40.12
C GLY A 705 6.41 -10.10 40.75
N LEU A 706 6.46 -10.91 41.81
CA LEU A 706 5.26 -11.36 42.54
C LEU A 706 4.47 -10.22 43.19
N GLN A 707 5.13 -9.18 43.69
CA GLN A 707 4.43 -8.02 44.22
C GLN A 707 3.63 -7.30 43.13
N LYS A 708 4.17 -7.23 41.91
CA LYS A 708 3.54 -6.54 40.78
C LYS A 708 2.51 -7.42 40.04
N TYR A 709 2.75 -8.73 39.98
CA TYR A 709 1.91 -9.72 39.30
C TYR A 709 1.57 -10.88 40.24
N PRO A 710 0.71 -10.66 41.25
CA PRO A 710 0.49 -11.61 42.35
C PRO A 710 -0.19 -12.92 41.93
N ASN A 711 -0.82 -12.98 40.76
CA ASN A 711 -1.54 -14.15 40.26
C ASN A 711 -0.75 -14.94 39.20
N ASP A 712 0.48 -14.53 38.88
CA ASP A 712 1.27 -15.17 37.83
C ASP A 712 1.85 -16.52 38.29
N SER A 713 1.49 -17.59 37.60
CA SER A 713 1.82 -18.96 38.00
C SER A 713 3.31 -19.29 37.83
N GLU A 714 3.99 -18.67 36.86
CA GLU A 714 5.39 -18.91 36.57
C GLU A 714 6.28 -18.28 37.65
N LEU A 715 5.99 -17.05 38.04
CA LEU A 715 6.66 -16.37 39.16
C LEU A 715 6.50 -17.12 40.49
N HIS A 716 5.30 -17.66 40.77
CA HIS A 716 5.07 -18.52 41.94
C HIS A 716 5.85 -19.83 41.88
N GLY A 717 5.97 -20.42 40.69
CA GLY A 717 6.82 -21.60 40.45
C GLY A 717 8.29 -21.29 40.70
N LEU A 718 8.78 -20.20 40.14
CA LEU A 718 10.18 -19.77 40.23
C LEU A 718 10.58 -19.42 41.66
N SER A 719 9.78 -18.64 42.38
CA SER A 719 10.04 -18.26 43.77
C SER A 719 10.20 -19.49 44.68
N ARG A 720 9.35 -20.52 44.49
CA ARG A 720 9.47 -21.79 45.22
C ARG A 720 10.76 -22.53 44.90
N ARG A 721 11.16 -22.61 43.62
CA ARG A 721 12.43 -23.23 43.21
C ARG A 721 13.64 -22.53 43.83
N LEU A 722 13.66 -21.20 43.77
CA LEU A 722 14.77 -20.39 44.30
C LEU A 722 14.86 -20.42 45.83
N THR A 723 13.73 -20.57 46.54
CA THR A 723 13.70 -20.65 48.00
C THR A 723 14.12 -22.04 48.51
N HIS A 724 13.75 -23.12 47.82
CA HIS A 724 14.14 -24.49 48.19
C HIS A 724 15.61 -24.81 47.90
N ALA A 725 16.25 -24.15 46.93
CA ALA A 725 17.67 -24.32 46.63
C ALA A 725 18.64 -23.86 47.76
N LYS A 726 18.12 -23.25 48.85
CA LYS A 726 18.89 -22.87 50.06
C LYS A 726 18.78 -23.86 51.23
N LEU A 727 17.94 -24.89 51.12
CA LEU A 727 17.68 -25.86 52.20
C LEU A 727 18.36 -27.23 52.00
N ASN A 728 19.09 -27.39 50.88
CA ASN A 728 20.06 -28.47 50.63
C ASN A 728 21.44 -27.84 50.46
#